data_AF-A0A167BEQ6-F1
#
_entry.id   AF-A0A167BEQ6-F1
#
_cell.length_a   1.000
_cell.length_b   1.000
_cell.length_c   1.000
_cell.angle_alpha   90.00
_cell.angle_beta   90.00
_cell.angle_gamma   90.00
#
_symmetry.space_group_name_H-M   'P 1'
#
loop_
_entity.id
_entity.type
_entity.pdbx_description
1 polymer ?
#
loop_
_entity_poly.entity_id
_entity_poly.type
_entity_poly.pdbx_seq_one_letter_code
_entity_poly.pdbx_strand_id
1 'polypeptide(L)'
;MVNNKIYLTPLAASLALTLGLTGCSLFDSEDGASTVPVDPVTPIDPTDVEGTATAEFNVFVSGKAVKGTMRGAELTVKELKDGELIDIAFRSELVSVEEKATSSTESEAIAKANTQIIAGSPSSLQTADDGTYGFYIDQSFSGALYITVKTTKSSGSIKCDAILGCGSFSAASDLDVNANLKVDFDEWYQDDLTLNVVKEITAQASQKAKGAEGTTKAYTANATIFTSLATELLQAESENGNAVTSDAISKASLNTLLLLLGPDAAKEAILLAGDISIGGAIDFTNVGPEDVINAGTLTLINVASTIQNIASNGVGSSLDSVIGVLKEGVSGGAVKGSSNQAVAALAATLQEEVTKTATVFVAIASGDIEAIKSALKEIAPELDDDEISDLADKAKEARDNAIEAGATDEATLNDAAEDSKKAVEDLGCTGDECNADDQALINEGVAQLSEALTNAQARFAALNEQFDGLNTSLAAVVTAGQTLDTQAQKEAYLQLADGLVVTITSSNLISDITNLIAQVTLIESSAESFSSITSDAQAVLTGAQALLQSANTVNSNYTILVTSANEELQKALNAFDDGDNTAKILAEIALARIVETQNSFNAQNNTLDNTVEDATSQFAAATDTSSLEVALATAQSAVELFGEINSGVDGILSDIALAKTRAESYVSSATDSQKEEAEQILADVQGIESQFNSNLAAFRAKDQSIRALRTQISAGFDVARGKEGTTKLTSIGFVTKDGADAVFNAGEVVYDVVRDIWEQDLGSGFNTGTAPNYPAWTYTYDTDGYRIELSNAQEGTDISAVAQVNSGASSRIILTWSGMLKAVEGQTVEVKSPDLAECERWALGTIDTPNASCSVISIDGNIATIEDAKDFEASKAETFNIVEFIDGQYGFNGTVFAELTSVDANGNPSPLFVDDAIEVADVRINGTTQDLVMGLELALRNEDGVDELGMAKVTLDLFNGYAFNVNLVDSDAPLVGEVLINNNSSPLKVGDVLEITNGFRVTYIDGVSIDYTDIDFLGQSTNQ
;
A
#
# COMPACT_ATOMS: atom_id res chain seq x y z
N MET A 1 -35.86 -55.26 71.80
CA MET A 1 -34.89 -55.43 70.68
C MET A 1 -35.71 -55.30 69.40
N VAL A 2 -35.49 -54.33 68.49
CA VAL A 2 -34.25 -53.96 67.74
C VAL A 2 -34.03 -55.00 66.61
N ASN A 3 -33.97 -54.68 65.30
CA ASN A 3 -33.92 -53.38 64.58
C ASN A 3 -34.43 -53.47 63.10
N ASN A 4 -34.75 -52.31 62.46
CA ASN A 4 -34.61 -51.86 61.03
C ASN A 4 -34.71 -52.87 59.84
N LYS A 5 -35.14 -52.57 58.59
CA LYS A 5 -35.64 -51.41 57.76
C LYS A 5 -36.22 -52.02 56.43
N ILE A 6 -36.88 -51.41 55.42
CA ILE A 6 -37.44 -50.07 55.08
C ILE A 6 -38.68 -50.27 54.11
N TYR A 7 -39.16 -49.25 53.37
CA TYR A 7 -40.43 -49.18 52.58
C TYR A 7 -40.16 -48.69 51.12
N LEU A 8 -40.82 -49.14 50.02
CA LEU A 8 -42.21 -48.93 49.48
C LEU A 8 -42.45 -47.50 48.91
N THR A 9 -43.24 -47.20 47.85
CA THR A 9 -44.41 -47.89 47.19
C THR A 9 -44.67 -47.37 45.73
N PRO A 10 -45.42 -48.09 44.85
CA PRO A 10 -45.94 -47.59 43.54
C PRO A 10 -47.50 -47.47 43.48
N LEU A 11 -48.06 -46.87 42.39
CA LEU A 11 -49.45 -46.93 41.81
C LEU A 11 -49.61 -45.76 40.78
N ALA A 12 -50.54 -45.68 39.80
CA ALA A 12 -51.23 -46.66 38.93
C ALA A 12 -52.12 -45.95 37.85
N ALA A 13 -52.43 -46.64 36.73
CA ALA A 13 -53.46 -46.31 35.71
C ALA A 13 -53.24 -45.00 34.88
N SER A 14 -53.66 -44.89 33.60
CA SER A 14 -54.34 -45.81 32.64
C SER A 14 -54.07 -45.39 31.18
N LEU A 15 -54.54 -46.21 30.21
CA LEU A 15 -54.65 -45.94 28.76
C LEU A 15 -53.35 -45.84 27.95
N ALA A 16 -52.86 -47.01 27.51
CA ALA A 16 -52.25 -47.13 26.20
C ALA A 16 -53.33 -47.45 25.14
N LEU A 17 -53.20 -46.89 23.94
CA LEU A 17 -53.71 -47.46 22.67
C LEU A 17 -52.87 -46.85 21.52
N THR A 18 -51.72 -47.48 21.18
CA THR A 18 -51.51 -48.37 20.01
C THR A 18 -51.29 -47.69 18.66
N LEU A 19 -50.02 -47.75 18.21
CA LEU A 19 -49.55 -48.30 16.92
C LEU A 19 -50.34 -47.98 15.63
N GLY A 20 -49.65 -47.44 14.62
CA GLY A 20 -50.12 -47.56 13.22
C GLY A 20 -49.36 -46.72 12.19
N LEU A 21 -48.35 -47.32 11.53
CA LEU A 21 -47.99 -46.93 10.16
C LEU A 21 -48.93 -47.62 9.16
N THR A 22 -48.82 -47.27 7.88
CA THR A 22 -49.65 -47.69 6.72
C THR A 22 -51.02 -47.00 6.61
N GLY A 23 -51.50 -46.63 5.42
CA GLY A 23 -50.80 -46.59 4.12
C GLY A 23 -51.74 -46.51 2.90
N CYS A 24 -51.21 -46.02 1.79
CA CYS A 24 -51.74 -46.09 0.41
C CYS A 24 -53.16 -45.57 0.09
N SER A 25 -53.18 -44.66 -0.89
CA SER A 25 -54.08 -44.62 -2.06
C SER A 25 -55.58 -44.29 -1.92
N LEU A 26 -56.02 -43.37 -2.79
CA LEU A 26 -57.23 -43.42 -3.61
C LEU A 26 -58.58 -43.70 -2.91
N PHE A 27 -59.49 -42.71 -2.91
CA PHE A 27 -60.58 -42.63 -3.90
C PHE A 27 -61.35 -41.29 -3.77
N ASP A 28 -62.04 -40.91 -4.84
CA ASP A 28 -62.75 -39.64 -4.97
C ASP A 28 -64.08 -39.57 -4.19
N SER A 29 -64.38 -38.41 -3.61
CA SER A 29 -65.76 -37.88 -3.53
C SER A 29 -65.75 -36.37 -3.27
N GLU A 30 -66.46 -35.62 -4.12
CA GLU A 30 -66.80 -34.21 -3.87
C GLU A 30 -67.90 -34.08 -2.77
N ASP A 31 -68.37 -32.86 -2.52
CA ASP A 31 -69.48 -32.48 -1.63
C ASP A 31 -69.30 -32.67 -0.10
N GLY A 32 -68.64 -31.69 0.52
CA GLY A 32 -69.42 -30.68 1.25
C GLY A 32 -69.59 -30.80 2.77
N ALA A 33 -68.64 -30.22 3.52
CA ALA A 33 -68.94 -29.42 4.73
C ALA A 33 -67.76 -28.52 5.10
N SER A 34 -67.98 -27.21 5.24
CA SER A 34 -66.99 -26.30 5.84
C SER A 34 -67.04 -26.37 7.36
N THR A 35 -66.34 -27.32 7.97
CA THR A 35 -65.96 -27.21 9.38
C THR A 35 -64.66 -26.41 9.47
N VAL A 36 -64.77 -25.11 9.77
CA VAL A 36 -63.62 -24.30 10.19
C VAL A 36 -63.02 -24.95 11.44
N PRO A 37 -61.73 -25.33 11.44
CA PRO A 37 -61.04 -25.65 12.68
C PRO A 37 -61.00 -24.37 13.51
N VAL A 38 -61.69 -24.36 14.64
CA VAL A 38 -61.46 -23.34 15.66
C VAL A 38 -60.26 -23.82 16.46
N ASP A 39 -59.19 -23.02 16.51
CA ASP A 39 -57.99 -23.40 17.26
C ASP A 39 -58.34 -23.73 18.73
N PRO A 40 -57.64 -24.71 19.33
CA PRO A 40 -57.88 -25.11 20.70
C PRO A 40 -57.44 -24.00 21.65
N VAL A 41 -58.36 -23.09 21.98
CA VAL A 41 -58.12 -21.98 22.93
C VAL A 41 -57.56 -22.55 24.23
N THR A 42 -56.29 -22.30 24.47
CA THR A 42 -55.58 -22.69 25.70
C THR A 42 -56.32 -22.10 26.89
N PRO A 43 -56.67 -22.87 27.95
CA PRO A 43 -57.36 -22.32 29.10
C PRO A 43 -56.49 -21.30 29.85
N ILE A 44 -56.73 -20.02 29.62
CA ILE A 44 -56.16 -18.90 30.38
C ILE A 44 -56.67 -19.03 31.83
N ASP A 45 -55.79 -18.91 32.83
CA ASP A 45 -56.24 -18.86 34.22
C ASP A 45 -56.98 -17.54 34.45
N PRO A 46 -58.14 -17.49 35.13
CA PRO A 46 -58.83 -16.24 35.43
C PRO A 46 -58.06 -15.27 36.35
N THR A 47 -56.82 -15.59 36.73
CA THR A 47 -55.85 -14.70 37.38
C THR A 47 -54.69 -14.24 36.50
N ASP A 48 -54.55 -14.75 35.26
CA ASP A 48 -53.54 -14.29 34.30
C ASP A 48 -53.83 -12.87 33.79
N VAL A 49 -52.75 -12.15 33.46
CA VAL A 49 -52.75 -10.84 32.80
C VAL A 49 -52.23 -11.02 31.37
N GLU A 50 -52.84 -10.33 30.40
CA GLU A 50 -52.33 -10.24 29.02
C GLU A 50 -51.28 -9.13 28.93
N GLY A 51 -50.15 -9.42 28.28
CA GLY A 51 -49.10 -8.48 27.93
C GLY A 51 -48.94 -8.43 26.41
N THR A 52 -48.81 -7.21 25.89
CA THR A 52 -48.54 -6.96 24.46
C THR A 52 -47.12 -6.42 24.31
N ALA A 53 -46.40 -6.89 23.30
CA ALA A 53 -45.14 -6.31 22.85
C ALA A 53 -45.24 -5.89 21.39
N THR A 54 -44.49 -4.86 21.00
CA THR A 54 -44.45 -4.34 19.63
C THR A 54 -43.00 -4.02 19.27
N ALA A 55 -42.59 -4.41 18.06
CA ALA A 55 -41.29 -4.07 17.47
C ALA A 55 -41.49 -3.46 16.07
N GLU A 56 -40.60 -2.55 15.68
CA GLU A 56 -40.56 -1.90 14.37
C GLU A 56 -39.18 -2.13 13.74
N PHE A 57 -39.11 -3.13 12.87
CA PHE A 57 -37.90 -3.53 12.15
C PHE A 57 -37.63 -2.55 11.01
N ASN A 58 -37.03 -1.41 11.36
CA ASN A 58 -36.77 -0.29 10.44
C ASN A 58 -35.32 0.24 10.49
N VAL A 59 -34.46 -0.34 11.32
CA VAL A 59 -33.01 -0.14 11.29
C VAL A 59 -32.40 -1.21 10.41
N PHE A 60 -31.82 -0.81 9.28
CA PHE A 60 -31.18 -1.74 8.33
C PHE A 60 -29.73 -2.02 8.73
N VAL A 61 -29.27 -3.25 8.54
CA VAL A 61 -27.88 -3.65 8.70
C VAL A 61 -27.49 -4.49 7.50
N SER A 62 -26.39 -4.11 6.86
CA SER A 62 -25.89 -4.71 5.63
C SER A 62 -24.39 -4.95 5.69
N GLY A 63 -23.88 -5.86 4.87
CA GLY A 63 -22.45 -6.10 4.75
C GLY A 63 -22.11 -7.04 3.61
N LYS A 64 -20.83 -7.08 3.26
CA LYS A 64 -20.21 -8.01 2.31
C LYS A 64 -19.28 -8.92 3.11
N ALA A 65 -19.43 -10.24 2.96
CA ALA A 65 -18.42 -11.20 3.36
C ALA A 65 -17.57 -11.55 2.13
N VAL A 66 -16.25 -11.61 2.27
CA VAL A 66 -15.30 -11.71 1.13
C VAL A 66 -15.75 -12.78 0.13
N LYS A 67 -16.01 -12.36 -1.12
CA LYS A 67 -16.96 -13.01 -2.05
C LYS A 67 -16.69 -14.49 -2.32
N GLY A 68 -15.41 -14.89 -2.42
CA GLY A 68 -14.96 -16.20 -2.89
C GLY A 68 -15.50 -17.47 -2.18
N THR A 69 -16.34 -17.43 -1.17
CA THR A 69 -17.11 -18.64 -0.77
C THR A 69 -18.47 -18.36 -0.19
N MET A 70 -18.78 -17.10 0.08
CA MET A 70 -19.82 -16.79 1.04
C MET A 70 -21.21 -16.89 0.42
N ARG A 71 -21.34 -17.29 -0.85
CA ARG A 71 -22.62 -17.61 -1.51
C ARG A 71 -23.45 -18.60 -0.69
N GLY A 72 -24.63 -18.18 -0.24
CA GLY A 72 -25.54 -19.02 0.54
C GLY A 72 -25.02 -19.44 1.92
N ALA A 73 -23.98 -18.78 2.44
CA ALA A 73 -23.50 -18.95 3.80
C ALA A 73 -24.60 -18.62 4.84
N GLU A 74 -24.58 -19.32 5.97
CA GLU A 74 -25.53 -19.14 7.07
C GLU A 74 -25.14 -17.91 7.89
N LEU A 75 -26.07 -16.95 8.01
CA LEU A 75 -25.91 -15.76 8.85
C LEU A 75 -26.59 -15.98 10.20
N THR A 76 -25.86 -15.74 11.29
CA THR A 76 -26.38 -15.68 12.66
C THR A 76 -26.18 -14.28 13.24
N VAL A 77 -27.21 -13.75 13.90
CA VAL A 77 -27.22 -12.39 14.45
C VAL A 77 -27.61 -12.42 15.94
N LYS A 78 -26.80 -11.79 16.80
CA LYS A 78 -26.92 -11.78 18.27
C LYS A 78 -26.51 -10.42 18.86
N GLU A 79 -26.77 -10.21 20.14
CA GLU A 79 -26.16 -9.12 20.93
C GLU A 79 -24.94 -9.68 21.68
N LEU A 80 -23.80 -8.96 21.65
CA LEU A 80 -22.67 -9.20 22.55
C LEU A 80 -22.83 -8.34 23.81
N LYS A 81 -23.00 -8.97 24.97
CA LYS A 81 -23.24 -8.29 26.25
C LYS A 81 -22.64 -9.06 27.42
N ASP A 82 -21.88 -8.40 28.27
CA ASP A 82 -21.26 -8.99 29.48
C ASP A 82 -20.46 -10.28 29.19
N GLY A 83 -19.89 -10.42 27.98
CA GLY A 83 -19.21 -11.63 27.49
C GLY A 83 -20.13 -12.73 26.94
N GLU A 84 -21.46 -12.62 27.05
CA GLU A 84 -22.43 -13.58 26.52
C GLU A 84 -23.02 -13.13 25.17
N LEU A 85 -23.40 -14.10 24.32
CA LEU A 85 -24.01 -13.88 23.00
C LEU A 85 -25.52 -14.15 23.03
N ILE A 86 -26.30 -13.09 23.23
CA ILE A 86 -27.74 -13.11 23.50
C ILE A 86 -28.56 -13.12 22.19
N ASP A 87 -29.66 -13.86 22.13
CA ASP A 87 -30.56 -13.87 20.97
C ASP A 87 -31.35 -12.56 20.84
N ILE A 88 -31.34 -11.96 19.65
CA ILE A 88 -32.12 -10.75 19.33
C ILE A 88 -33.18 -11.02 18.25
N ALA A 89 -34.12 -10.08 18.10
CA ALA A 89 -35.09 -10.12 17.02
C ALA A 89 -34.55 -9.43 15.75
N PHE A 90 -34.65 -10.09 14.59
CA PHE A 90 -34.33 -9.53 13.28
C PHE A 90 -35.28 -10.05 12.19
N ARG A 91 -35.37 -9.35 11.04
CA ARG A 91 -36.24 -9.70 9.91
C ARG A 91 -35.52 -9.47 8.57
N SER A 92 -35.94 -10.16 7.52
CA SER A 92 -35.43 -9.98 6.14
C SER A 92 -36.07 -8.80 5.40
N GLU A 93 -37.18 -8.27 5.90
CA GLU A 93 -37.97 -7.20 5.28
C GLU A 93 -38.36 -6.15 6.33
N LEU A 94 -38.60 -4.91 5.89
CA LEU A 94 -39.04 -3.80 6.73
C LEU A 94 -40.49 -4.04 7.19
N VAL A 95 -40.72 -4.23 8.49
CA VAL A 95 -42.01 -4.68 9.04
C VAL A 95 -42.21 -4.24 10.49
N SER A 96 -43.47 -4.10 10.92
CA SER A 96 -43.83 -3.98 12.34
C SER A 96 -44.56 -5.24 12.81
N VAL A 97 -44.23 -5.72 14.01
CA VAL A 97 -44.77 -6.96 14.60
C VAL A 97 -45.33 -6.65 15.98
N GLU A 98 -46.56 -7.12 16.25
CA GLU A 98 -47.19 -7.06 17.56
C GLU A 98 -47.51 -8.49 18.05
N GLU A 99 -46.97 -8.88 19.20
CA GLU A 99 -47.17 -10.19 19.81
C GLU A 99 -47.89 -10.07 21.16
N LYS A 100 -48.62 -11.13 21.55
CA LYS A 100 -49.35 -11.19 22.82
C LYS A 100 -49.19 -12.53 23.53
N ALA A 101 -48.96 -12.44 24.84
CA ALA A 101 -48.90 -13.58 25.74
C ALA A 101 -49.61 -13.29 27.07
N THR A 102 -49.88 -14.35 27.84
CA THR A 102 -50.48 -14.26 29.18
C THR A 102 -49.54 -14.80 30.27
N SER A 103 -49.61 -14.24 31.47
CA SER A 103 -48.90 -14.75 32.65
C SER A 103 -49.51 -14.26 33.96
N SER A 104 -49.07 -14.83 35.08
CA SER A 104 -49.38 -14.40 36.45
C SER A 104 -49.08 -12.92 36.76
N THR A 105 -48.25 -12.25 35.95
CA THR A 105 -48.02 -10.80 36.01
C THR A 105 -47.88 -10.19 34.62
N GLU A 106 -48.22 -8.90 34.50
CA GLU A 106 -48.06 -8.10 33.28
C GLU A 106 -46.60 -8.09 32.77
N SER A 107 -45.60 -7.99 33.67
CA SER A 107 -44.18 -8.01 33.29
C SER A 107 -43.71 -9.35 32.72
N GLU A 108 -44.18 -10.48 33.27
CA GLU A 108 -43.90 -11.80 32.70
C GLU A 108 -44.63 -12.02 31.37
N ALA A 109 -45.84 -11.46 31.23
CA ALA A 109 -46.62 -11.56 30.01
C ALA A 109 -45.96 -10.77 28.85
N ILE A 110 -45.47 -9.55 29.11
CA ILE A 110 -44.68 -8.77 28.15
C ILE A 110 -43.35 -9.49 27.82
N ALA A 111 -42.68 -10.09 28.82
CA ALA A 111 -41.44 -10.85 28.56
C ALA A 111 -41.67 -12.07 27.64
N LYS A 112 -42.79 -12.78 27.78
CA LYS A 112 -43.19 -13.86 26.86
C LYS A 112 -43.50 -13.32 25.45
N ALA A 113 -44.18 -12.18 25.34
CA ALA A 113 -44.45 -11.54 24.05
C ALA A 113 -43.15 -11.12 23.33
N ASN A 114 -42.18 -10.53 24.05
CA ASN A 114 -40.83 -10.28 23.52
C ASN A 114 -40.14 -11.58 23.07
N THR A 115 -40.29 -12.67 23.83
CA THR A 115 -39.74 -13.99 23.46
C THR A 115 -40.36 -14.51 22.15
N GLN A 116 -41.64 -14.26 21.90
CA GLN A 116 -42.30 -14.58 20.61
C GLN A 116 -41.75 -13.72 19.46
N ILE A 117 -41.51 -12.42 19.69
CA ILE A 117 -40.91 -11.53 18.67
C ILE A 117 -39.50 -12.00 18.28
N ILE A 118 -38.69 -12.43 19.24
CA ILE A 118 -37.35 -13.01 19.01
C ILE A 118 -37.48 -14.35 18.25
N ALA A 119 -38.35 -15.26 18.72
CA ALA A 119 -38.57 -16.57 18.09
C ALA A 119 -39.22 -16.49 16.68
N GLY A 120 -39.80 -15.34 16.32
CA GLY A 120 -40.30 -15.04 14.97
C GLY A 120 -39.23 -14.54 13.99
N SER A 121 -37.95 -14.54 14.37
CA SER A 121 -36.84 -14.23 13.45
C SER A 121 -36.58 -15.39 12.48
N PRO A 122 -36.03 -15.14 11.28
CA PRO A 122 -35.68 -16.20 10.33
C PRO A 122 -34.79 -17.27 10.97
N SER A 123 -35.18 -18.54 10.83
CA SER A 123 -34.40 -19.69 11.32
C SER A 123 -33.08 -19.92 10.55
N SER A 124 -32.91 -19.22 9.44
CA SER A 124 -31.71 -19.14 8.61
C SER A 124 -31.87 -17.90 7.74
N LEU A 125 -30.92 -16.96 7.80
CA LEU A 125 -30.74 -15.96 6.75
C LEU A 125 -29.50 -16.38 5.94
N GLN A 126 -29.53 -16.14 4.63
CA GLN A 126 -28.42 -16.47 3.74
C GLN A 126 -27.96 -15.23 2.98
N THR A 127 -26.65 -15.16 2.76
CA THR A 127 -25.96 -14.27 1.82
C THR A 127 -26.36 -14.54 0.37
N ALA A 128 -26.32 -13.49 -0.44
CA ALA A 128 -26.52 -13.55 -1.88
C ALA A 128 -25.31 -14.16 -2.61
N ASP A 129 -25.44 -14.28 -3.94
CA ASP A 129 -24.44 -14.89 -4.82
C ASP A 129 -23.10 -14.13 -4.86
N ASP A 130 -23.10 -12.83 -4.51
CA ASP A 130 -21.93 -11.96 -4.41
C ASP A 130 -21.33 -11.87 -2.99
N GLY A 131 -21.85 -12.64 -2.03
CA GLY A 131 -21.45 -12.61 -0.63
C GLY A 131 -22.07 -11.47 0.20
N THR A 132 -22.98 -10.66 -0.36
CA THR A 132 -23.68 -9.60 0.38
C THR A 132 -24.81 -10.14 1.26
N TYR A 133 -25.12 -9.43 2.35
CA TYR A 133 -26.26 -9.69 3.22
C TYR A 133 -26.93 -8.39 3.69
N GLY A 134 -28.22 -8.49 4.03
CA GLY A 134 -29.00 -7.39 4.59
C GLY A 134 -30.14 -7.89 5.47
N PHE A 135 -30.37 -7.24 6.60
CA PHE A 135 -31.47 -7.53 7.53
C PHE A 135 -31.92 -6.29 8.29
N TYR A 136 -33.08 -6.36 8.94
CA TYR A 136 -33.67 -5.29 9.73
C TYR A 136 -33.75 -5.70 11.21
N ILE A 137 -33.36 -4.79 12.10
CA ILE A 137 -33.49 -4.92 13.56
C ILE A 137 -34.48 -3.88 14.10
N ASP A 138 -35.00 -4.11 15.31
CA ASP A 138 -35.96 -3.22 15.94
C ASP A 138 -35.35 -1.84 16.28
N GLN A 139 -36.11 -0.77 16.01
CA GLN A 139 -35.65 0.61 16.23
C GLN A 139 -35.33 0.97 17.69
N SER A 140 -35.83 0.18 18.65
CA SER A 140 -35.53 0.38 20.08
C SER A 140 -34.20 -0.25 20.53
N PHE A 141 -33.58 -1.07 19.68
CA PHE A 141 -32.28 -1.68 19.98
C PHE A 141 -31.15 -0.64 20.00
N SER A 142 -30.28 -0.76 20.99
CA SER A 142 -28.99 -0.09 21.03
C SER A 142 -28.03 -0.92 21.88
N GLY A 143 -26.82 -1.14 21.37
CA GLY A 143 -25.85 -2.11 21.91
C GLY A 143 -24.96 -2.69 20.81
N ALA A 144 -24.10 -3.64 21.17
CA ALA A 144 -23.18 -4.28 20.24
C ALA A 144 -23.83 -5.47 19.53
N LEU A 145 -24.00 -5.34 18.22
CA LEU A 145 -24.54 -6.35 17.33
C LEU A 145 -23.42 -7.28 16.88
N TYR A 146 -23.52 -8.56 17.23
CA TYR A 146 -22.57 -9.62 16.84
C TYR A 146 -23.14 -10.40 15.65
N ILE A 147 -22.40 -10.45 14.55
CA ILE A 147 -22.79 -11.13 13.31
C ILE A 147 -21.75 -12.20 12.99
N THR A 148 -22.22 -13.43 12.79
CA THR A 148 -21.41 -14.55 12.26
C THR A 148 -21.89 -14.88 10.85
N VAL A 149 -20.94 -15.01 9.92
CA VAL A 149 -21.17 -15.50 8.56
C VAL A 149 -20.41 -16.81 8.40
N LYS A 150 -21.11 -17.91 8.11
CA LYS A 150 -20.53 -19.26 8.13
C LYS A 150 -20.83 -20.05 6.87
N THR A 151 -19.78 -20.58 6.22
CA THR A 151 -19.95 -21.56 5.14
C THR A 151 -20.16 -22.98 5.68
N THR A 152 -20.76 -23.83 4.87
CA THR A 152 -20.75 -25.28 5.08
C THR A 152 -20.37 -25.98 3.78
N LYS A 153 -19.49 -26.99 3.87
CA LYS A 153 -18.85 -27.71 2.76
C LYS A 153 -19.85 -28.47 1.88
N SER A 154 -20.53 -27.75 0.99
CA SER A 154 -21.41 -28.33 -0.03
C SER A 154 -20.59 -29.03 -1.12
N SER A 155 -21.09 -30.17 -1.62
CA SER A 155 -20.29 -31.06 -2.48
C SER A 155 -20.52 -30.78 -3.97
N GLY A 156 -19.58 -30.13 -4.65
CA GLY A 156 -19.62 -30.02 -6.11
C GLY A 156 -18.49 -29.24 -6.80
N SER A 157 -18.19 -28.03 -6.32
CA SER A 157 -17.37 -27.06 -7.07
C SER A 157 -15.88 -27.38 -7.07
N ILE A 158 -15.27 -27.38 -8.26
CA ILE A 158 -13.81 -27.23 -8.44
C ILE A 158 -13.52 -25.72 -8.46
N LYS A 159 -12.38 -25.32 -7.90
CA LYS A 159 -11.98 -23.92 -7.68
C LYS A 159 -10.54 -23.75 -8.14
N CYS A 160 -10.24 -22.64 -8.80
CA CYS A 160 -8.87 -22.29 -9.19
C CYS A 160 -8.51 -20.95 -8.59
N ASP A 161 -7.26 -20.83 -8.15
CA ASP A 161 -6.71 -19.61 -7.59
C ASP A 161 -5.94 -18.84 -8.69
N ALA A 162 -5.96 -17.51 -8.63
CA ALA A 162 -5.16 -16.63 -9.46
C ALA A 162 -3.65 -16.77 -9.18
N ILE A 163 -3.30 -17.30 -8.01
CA ILE A 163 -1.94 -17.48 -7.49
C ILE A 163 -1.57 -18.97 -7.42
N LEU A 164 -2.43 -19.83 -6.85
CA LEU A 164 -2.15 -21.28 -6.68
C LEU A 164 -2.60 -22.17 -7.86
N GLY A 165 -3.25 -21.60 -8.89
CA GLY A 165 -3.72 -22.34 -10.07
C GLY A 165 -4.78 -23.42 -9.78
N CYS A 166 -4.81 -24.46 -10.62
CA CYS A 166 -5.86 -25.48 -10.63
C CYS A 166 -5.36 -26.87 -10.19
N GLY A 167 -5.77 -27.32 -9.00
CA GLY A 167 -5.46 -28.68 -8.53
C GLY A 167 -6.00 -29.77 -9.47
N SER A 168 -5.14 -30.69 -9.91
CA SER A 168 -5.43 -31.61 -11.01
C SER A 168 -6.55 -32.63 -10.75
N PHE A 169 -7.75 -32.45 -11.32
CA PHE A 169 -8.74 -33.54 -11.51
C PHE A 169 -9.68 -33.33 -12.72
N SER A 170 -10.76 -34.11 -12.84
CA SER A 170 -11.42 -34.41 -14.11
C SER A 170 -12.88 -33.97 -14.22
N ALA A 171 -13.16 -33.12 -15.23
CA ALA A 171 -14.47 -32.77 -15.81
C ALA A 171 -15.47 -32.01 -14.90
N ALA A 172 -15.90 -30.83 -15.38
CA ALA A 172 -16.82 -29.93 -14.69
C ALA A 172 -18.31 -30.26 -14.89
N SER A 173 -19.18 -29.40 -14.34
CA SER A 173 -20.63 -29.54 -14.27
C SER A 173 -21.38 -28.82 -15.40
N ASP A 174 -22.51 -29.35 -15.84
CA ASP A 174 -23.43 -28.75 -16.86
C ASP A 174 -24.13 -27.45 -16.39
N LEU A 175 -23.70 -26.84 -15.28
CA LEU A 175 -24.26 -25.62 -14.68
C LEU A 175 -23.34 -24.40 -14.77
N ASP A 176 -22.14 -24.55 -15.32
CA ASP A 176 -21.25 -23.45 -15.71
C ASP A 176 -21.92 -22.61 -16.82
N VAL A 177 -22.16 -21.32 -16.55
CA VAL A 177 -22.81 -20.37 -17.47
C VAL A 177 -21.81 -19.75 -18.46
N ASN A 178 -20.52 -19.76 -18.13
CA ASN A 178 -19.42 -19.25 -18.96
C ASN A 178 -18.85 -20.35 -19.88
N ALA A 179 -19.16 -21.62 -19.59
CA ALA A 179 -18.85 -22.82 -20.36
C ALA A 179 -17.35 -23.03 -20.66
N ASN A 180 -16.46 -22.53 -19.80
CA ASN A 180 -15.02 -22.47 -20.04
C ASN A 180 -14.26 -23.32 -19.02
N LEU A 181 -14.07 -24.60 -19.37
CA LEU A 181 -13.71 -25.75 -18.52
C LEU A 181 -12.28 -25.74 -17.92
N LYS A 182 -11.72 -24.59 -17.54
CA LYS A 182 -10.30 -24.44 -17.14
C LYS A 182 -10.09 -23.68 -15.84
N VAL A 183 -10.40 -22.38 -15.80
CA VAL A 183 -10.11 -21.49 -14.66
C VAL A 183 -11.34 -20.62 -14.40
N ASP A 184 -11.83 -20.64 -13.17
CA ASP A 184 -12.90 -19.77 -12.69
C ASP A 184 -12.48 -19.13 -11.36
N PHE A 185 -12.69 -17.82 -11.23
CA PHE A 185 -12.25 -17.01 -10.08
C PHE A 185 -13.36 -16.85 -9.02
N ASP A 186 -14.60 -17.26 -9.32
CA ASP A 186 -15.77 -16.91 -8.48
C ASP A 186 -15.77 -17.57 -7.08
N GLU A 187 -14.99 -18.63 -6.84
CA GLU A 187 -14.87 -19.23 -5.51
C GLU A 187 -13.44 -19.68 -5.11
N TRP A 188 -12.98 -19.35 -3.88
CA TRP A 188 -11.59 -19.42 -3.38
C TRP A 188 -11.34 -20.50 -2.29
N TYR A 189 -12.11 -20.57 -1.17
CA TYR A 189 -11.82 -21.56 -0.11
C TYR A 189 -12.39 -22.96 -0.38
N GLN A 190 -11.64 -23.97 0.07
CA GLN A 190 -11.99 -25.38 -0.05
C GLN A 190 -12.65 -25.96 1.22
N ASP A 191 -12.67 -25.23 2.35
CA ASP A 191 -13.11 -25.70 3.68
C ASP A 191 -14.26 -24.89 4.28
N ASP A 192 -14.82 -25.38 5.40
CA ASP A 192 -15.70 -24.59 6.27
C ASP A 192 -14.92 -23.39 6.84
N LEU A 193 -15.55 -22.21 6.88
CA LEU A 193 -15.01 -20.97 7.44
C LEU A 193 -16.06 -20.27 8.30
N THR A 194 -15.63 -19.68 9.42
CA THR A 194 -16.50 -18.86 10.29
C THR A 194 -15.94 -17.45 10.46
N LEU A 195 -16.47 -16.47 9.71
CA LEU A 195 -16.13 -15.05 9.85
C LEU A 195 -17.08 -14.35 10.83
N ASN A 196 -16.56 -13.36 11.57
CA ASN A 196 -17.32 -12.62 12.58
C ASN A 196 -17.06 -11.11 12.48
N VAL A 197 -18.06 -10.32 12.90
CA VAL A 197 -17.97 -8.86 13.01
C VAL A 197 -18.87 -8.37 14.15
N VAL A 198 -18.45 -7.31 14.83
CA VAL A 198 -19.22 -6.60 15.86
C VAL A 198 -19.43 -5.16 15.45
N LYS A 199 -20.67 -4.66 15.59
CA LYS A 199 -21.06 -3.29 15.22
C LYS A 199 -21.86 -2.62 16.34
N GLU A 200 -21.52 -1.38 16.72
CA GLU A 200 -22.36 -0.61 17.64
C GLU A 200 -23.61 -0.09 16.92
N ILE A 201 -24.79 -0.37 17.49
CA ILE A 201 -26.05 0.26 17.10
C ILE A 201 -26.35 1.36 18.12
N THR A 202 -26.26 2.61 17.67
CA THR A 202 -26.40 3.80 18.52
C THR A 202 -27.87 4.22 18.68
N ALA A 203 -28.26 4.70 19.86
CA ALA A 203 -29.66 5.04 20.14
C ALA A 203 -30.18 6.26 19.34
N GLN A 204 -29.30 7.20 18.96
CA GLN A 204 -29.67 8.43 18.27
C GLN A 204 -30.14 8.20 16.83
N ALA A 205 -30.86 9.16 16.25
CA ALA A 205 -31.34 9.10 14.86
C ALA A 205 -30.45 9.97 13.95
N SER A 206 -29.75 9.35 13.01
CA SER A 206 -29.04 10.02 11.92
C SER A 206 -30.00 10.42 10.78
N GLN A 207 -29.51 11.16 9.79
CA GLN A 207 -30.32 11.57 8.63
C GLN A 207 -30.48 10.40 7.64
N LYS A 208 -31.67 10.27 7.05
CA LYS A 208 -32.08 9.29 6.01
C LYS A 208 -30.93 8.53 5.35
N ALA A 209 -30.75 7.26 5.72
CA ALA A 209 -29.80 6.37 5.09
C ALA A 209 -30.29 5.83 3.73
N LYS A 210 -29.38 5.29 2.91
CA LYS A 210 -29.70 4.49 1.71
C LYS A 210 -30.58 3.27 2.08
N GLY A 211 -31.31 2.74 1.09
CA GLY A 211 -31.71 1.32 1.10
C GLY A 211 -33.20 0.96 1.16
N ALA A 212 -34.12 1.85 1.57
CA ALA A 212 -35.57 1.64 1.39
C ALA A 212 -36.38 2.92 1.70
N GLU A 213 -37.61 3.04 1.16
CA GLU A 213 -38.58 3.99 1.70
C GLU A 213 -39.07 3.52 3.08
N GLY A 214 -38.64 4.22 4.14
CA GLY A 214 -39.17 4.03 5.51
C GLY A 214 -38.18 3.56 6.57
N THR A 215 -36.90 3.35 6.25
CA THR A 215 -35.86 3.09 7.26
C THR A 215 -35.58 4.31 8.14
N THR A 216 -35.17 4.07 9.39
CA THR A 216 -34.75 5.15 10.31
C THR A 216 -33.24 5.31 10.39
N LYS A 217 -32.48 4.22 10.20
CA LYS A 217 -31.01 4.14 10.23
C LYS A 217 -30.54 3.03 9.28
N ALA A 218 -29.30 3.08 8.83
CA ALA A 218 -28.61 1.93 8.25
C ALA A 218 -27.16 1.85 8.77
N TYR A 219 -26.61 0.64 8.83
CA TYR A 219 -25.24 0.38 9.26
C TYR A 219 -24.55 -0.63 8.31
N THR A 220 -23.31 -0.35 7.91
CA THR A 220 -22.44 -1.32 7.21
C THR A 220 -21.58 -2.07 8.21
N ALA A 221 -21.57 -3.39 8.12
CA ALA A 221 -20.76 -4.28 8.94
C ALA A 221 -20.30 -5.48 8.09
N ASN A 222 -19.21 -5.32 7.34
CA ASN A 222 -18.58 -6.36 6.52
C ASN A 222 -17.93 -7.45 7.39
N ALA A 223 -17.75 -8.64 6.84
CA ALA A 223 -17.11 -9.76 7.54
C ALA A 223 -15.82 -10.19 6.83
N THR A 224 -14.69 -10.03 7.51
CA THR A 224 -13.34 -10.31 7.00
C THR A 224 -12.50 -11.06 8.04
N ILE A 225 -11.27 -11.46 7.67
CA ILE A 225 -10.30 -12.01 8.62
C ILE A 225 -9.99 -10.97 9.71
N PHE A 226 -9.77 -9.70 9.32
CA PHE A 226 -9.47 -8.61 10.25
C PHE A 226 -10.62 -8.34 11.22
N THR A 227 -11.88 -8.26 10.76
CA THR A 227 -13.02 -8.08 11.67
C THR A 227 -13.15 -9.25 12.64
N SER A 228 -12.79 -10.47 12.19
CA SER A 228 -12.79 -11.68 13.03
C SER A 228 -11.70 -11.67 14.11
N LEU A 229 -10.61 -10.91 13.91
CA LEU A 229 -9.55 -10.66 14.88
C LEU A 229 -9.92 -9.53 15.86
N ALA A 230 -10.42 -8.39 15.37
CA ALA A 230 -10.91 -7.32 16.24
C ALA A 230 -12.09 -7.79 17.12
N THR A 231 -12.95 -8.68 16.59
CA THR A 231 -14.03 -9.33 17.35
C THR A 231 -13.50 -10.17 18.53
N GLU A 232 -12.26 -10.66 18.48
CA GLU A 232 -11.63 -11.34 19.63
C GLU A 232 -11.34 -10.34 20.76
N LEU A 233 -10.74 -9.19 20.44
CA LEU A 233 -10.47 -8.10 21.38
C LEU A 233 -11.78 -7.54 21.97
N LEU A 234 -12.82 -7.37 21.15
CA LEU A 234 -14.13 -6.85 21.59
C LEU A 234 -14.90 -7.83 22.49
N GLN A 235 -14.74 -9.14 22.29
CA GLN A 235 -15.26 -10.13 23.24
C GLN A 235 -14.51 -10.03 24.58
N ALA A 236 -13.18 -9.91 24.57
CA ALA A 236 -12.39 -9.74 25.79
C ALA A 236 -12.75 -8.46 26.57
N GLU A 237 -13.00 -7.34 25.88
CA GLU A 237 -13.53 -6.11 26.50
C GLU A 237 -14.91 -6.35 27.15
N SER A 238 -15.81 -7.06 26.46
CA SER A 238 -17.14 -7.40 26.98
C SER A 238 -17.10 -8.35 28.19
N GLU A 239 -16.22 -9.37 28.17
CA GLU A 239 -15.98 -10.27 29.31
C GLU A 239 -15.44 -9.54 30.55
N ASN A 240 -14.65 -8.48 30.35
CA ASN A 240 -14.18 -7.61 31.44
C ASN A 240 -15.28 -6.67 31.99
N GLY A 241 -16.47 -6.67 31.38
CA GLY A 241 -17.60 -5.82 31.77
C GLY A 241 -17.54 -4.39 31.20
N ASN A 242 -16.70 -4.15 30.19
CA ASN A 242 -16.68 -2.89 29.47
C ASN A 242 -17.76 -2.88 28.37
N ALA A 243 -18.30 -1.70 28.07
CA ALA A 243 -19.26 -1.53 26.98
C ALA A 243 -18.52 -1.45 25.64
N VAL A 244 -18.95 -2.25 24.67
CA VAL A 244 -18.44 -2.17 23.28
C VAL A 244 -19.10 -0.98 22.58
N THR A 245 -18.42 0.17 22.67
CA THR A 245 -18.74 1.42 21.98
C THR A 245 -17.84 1.64 20.76
N SER A 246 -18.10 2.68 19.97
CA SER A 246 -17.22 3.15 18.89
C SER A 246 -15.76 3.31 19.34
N ASP A 247 -15.49 3.85 20.53
CA ASP A 247 -14.14 3.96 21.11
C ASP A 247 -13.46 2.58 21.25
N ALA A 248 -14.21 1.56 21.68
CA ALA A 248 -13.71 0.19 21.82
C ALA A 248 -13.52 -0.48 20.45
N ILE A 249 -14.44 -0.26 19.50
CA ILE A 249 -14.37 -0.76 18.11
C ILE A 249 -13.14 -0.18 17.40
N SER A 250 -12.86 1.11 17.55
CA SER A 250 -11.68 1.77 17.01
C SER A 250 -10.39 1.27 17.66
N LYS A 251 -10.33 1.17 19.00
CA LYS A 251 -9.18 0.57 19.69
C LYS A 251 -8.93 -0.88 19.25
N ALA A 252 -9.97 -1.70 19.07
CA ALA A 252 -9.82 -3.07 18.57
C ALA A 252 -9.38 -3.10 17.09
N SER A 253 -9.89 -2.17 16.27
CA SER A 253 -9.52 -2.00 14.86
C SER A 253 -8.05 -1.61 14.72
N LEU A 254 -7.62 -0.51 15.34
CA LEU A 254 -6.24 -0.02 15.29
C LEU A 254 -5.24 -1.00 15.90
N ASN A 255 -5.57 -1.67 17.03
CA ASN A 255 -4.72 -2.74 17.55
C ASN A 255 -4.60 -3.92 16.57
N THR A 256 -5.68 -4.30 15.89
CA THR A 256 -5.63 -5.38 14.88
C THR A 256 -4.75 -5.00 13.69
N LEU A 257 -4.82 -3.75 13.22
CA LEU A 257 -3.96 -3.23 12.16
C LEU A 257 -2.49 -3.20 12.61
N LEU A 258 -2.17 -2.61 13.76
CA LEU A 258 -0.79 -2.52 14.28
C LEU A 258 -0.17 -3.89 14.53
N LEU A 259 -0.89 -4.81 15.19
CA LEU A 259 -0.35 -6.12 15.59
C LEU A 259 -0.09 -7.04 14.39
N LEU A 260 -0.91 -6.96 13.33
CA LEU A 260 -0.80 -7.84 12.16
C LEU A 260 -0.08 -7.21 10.97
N LEU A 261 -0.23 -5.89 10.76
CA LEU A 261 0.32 -5.18 9.62
C LEU A 261 1.54 -4.31 9.97
N GLY A 262 1.67 -3.85 11.22
CA GLY A 262 2.75 -2.97 11.65
C GLY A 262 2.42 -1.48 11.52
N PRO A 263 3.32 -0.58 11.96
CA PRO A 263 3.03 0.85 12.06
C PRO A 263 2.69 1.50 10.72
N ASP A 264 3.53 1.33 9.70
CA ASP A 264 3.36 2.05 8.43
C ASP A 264 2.16 1.53 7.61
N ALA A 265 1.91 0.22 7.61
CA ALA A 265 0.67 -0.34 7.05
C ALA A 265 -0.60 0.09 7.82
N ALA A 266 -0.51 0.32 9.13
CA ALA A 266 -1.64 0.86 9.90
C ALA A 266 -1.94 2.33 9.55
N LYS A 267 -0.94 3.10 9.11
CA LYS A 267 -1.12 4.45 8.52
C LYS A 267 -1.82 4.36 7.16
N GLU A 268 -1.35 3.50 6.25
CA GLU A 268 -2.01 3.32 4.95
C GLU A 268 -3.46 2.83 5.09
N ALA A 269 -3.73 2.02 6.12
CA ALA A 269 -5.07 1.55 6.49
C ALA A 269 -5.86 2.51 7.40
N ILE A 270 -5.41 3.75 7.66
CA ILE A 270 -6.01 4.66 8.66
C ILE A 270 -7.49 4.98 8.40
N LEU A 271 -7.91 4.97 7.13
CA LEU A 271 -9.31 5.14 6.71
C LEU A 271 -10.25 4.09 7.32
N LEU A 272 -9.72 2.95 7.75
CA LEU A 272 -10.42 1.82 8.36
C LEU A 272 -10.05 1.64 9.85
N ALA A 273 -9.17 2.47 10.42
CA ALA A 273 -8.74 2.36 11.81
C ALA A 273 -9.84 2.70 12.82
N GLY A 274 -10.86 3.48 12.44
CA GLY A 274 -12.00 3.73 13.33
C GLY A 274 -12.98 2.56 13.43
N ASP A 275 -13.13 1.80 12.35
CA ASP A 275 -13.93 0.57 12.31
C ASP A 275 -13.54 -0.22 11.06
N ILE A 276 -12.83 -1.34 11.21
CA ILE A 276 -12.44 -2.16 10.04
C ILE A 276 -13.62 -2.85 9.34
N SER A 277 -14.85 -2.79 9.88
CA SER A 277 -16.05 -3.39 9.27
C SER A 277 -16.72 -2.53 8.19
N ILE A 278 -16.35 -1.26 8.02
CA ILE A 278 -16.89 -0.40 6.94
C ILE A 278 -16.19 -0.60 5.59
N GLY A 279 -15.06 -1.32 5.55
CA GLY A 279 -14.30 -1.59 4.31
C GLY A 279 -13.73 -3.01 4.26
N GLY A 280 -12.60 -3.17 3.58
CA GLY A 280 -11.77 -4.40 3.59
C GLY A 280 -12.37 -5.66 2.94
N ALA A 281 -13.57 -5.60 2.35
CA ALA A 281 -14.29 -6.75 1.79
C ALA A 281 -14.47 -6.67 0.26
N ILE A 282 -13.45 -6.18 -0.45
CA ILE A 282 -13.45 -6.04 -1.92
C ILE A 282 -13.04 -7.39 -2.55
N ASP A 283 -13.60 -7.66 -3.72
CA ASP A 283 -13.18 -8.75 -4.63
C ASP A 283 -12.67 -8.09 -5.91
N PHE A 284 -11.39 -8.27 -6.24
CA PHE A 284 -10.78 -7.66 -7.44
C PHE A 284 -11.40 -8.14 -8.76
N THR A 285 -12.08 -9.29 -8.78
CA THR A 285 -12.77 -9.79 -9.98
C THR A 285 -14.19 -9.30 -10.14
N ASN A 286 -14.78 -8.74 -9.08
CA ASN A 286 -16.12 -8.19 -9.04
C ASN A 286 -16.13 -6.93 -8.17
N VAL A 287 -15.35 -5.94 -8.63
CA VAL A 287 -15.27 -4.61 -8.05
C VAL A 287 -16.55 -3.87 -8.41
N GLY A 288 -17.42 -3.69 -7.43
CA GLY A 288 -18.61 -2.87 -7.58
C GLY A 288 -18.27 -1.38 -7.53
N PRO A 289 -19.21 -0.50 -7.91
CA PRO A 289 -19.01 0.94 -7.79
C PRO A 289 -18.82 1.37 -6.32
N GLU A 290 -19.51 0.74 -5.37
CA GLU A 290 -19.38 1.09 -3.94
C GLU A 290 -18.07 0.60 -3.30
N ASP A 291 -17.22 -0.14 -4.02
CA ASP A 291 -15.88 -0.55 -3.59
C ASP A 291 -14.84 0.57 -3.89
N VAL A 292 -13.82 0.74 -3.03
CA VAL A 292 -12.78 1.79 -3.20
C VAL A 292 -11.39 1.19 -2.99
N ILE A 293 -10.50 1.30 -3.99
CA ILE A 293 -9.17 0.69 -3.97
C ILE A 293 -8.09 1.76 -3.71
N ASN A 294 -7.39 1.61 -2.59
CA ASN A 294 -6.30 2.47 -2.13
C ASN A 294 -5.21 1.64 -1.41
N ALA A 295 -4.09 2.24 -1.03
CA ALA A 295 -2.92 1.53 -0.49
C ALA A 295 -3.24 0.65 0.74
N GLY A 296 -3.95 1.18 1.73
CA GLY A 296 -4.40 0.40 2.89
C GLY A 296 -5.34 -0.75 2.53
N THR A 297 -6.26 -0.54 1.58
CA THR A 297 -7.20 -1.60 1.17
C THR A 297 -6.52 -2.69 0.35
N LEU A 298 -5.58 -2.32 -0.54
CA LEU A 298 -4.67 -3.27 -1.20
C LEU A 298 -3.86 -4.06 -0.18
N THR A 299 -3.32 -3.40 0.85
CA THR A 299 -2.52 -4.03 1.91
C THR A 299 -3.33 -5.05 2.70
N LEU A 300 -4.59 -4.74 3.05
CA LEU A 300 -5.51 -5.68 3.67
C LEU A 300 -5.81 -6.89 2.76
N ILE A 301 -6.04 -6.67 1.46
CA ILE A 301 -6.33 -7.77 0.52
C ILE A 301 -5.10 -8.63 0.27
N ASN A 302 -3.91 -8.03 0.17
CA ASN A 302 -2.63 -8.71 0.03
C ASN A 302 -2.35 -9.64 1.23
N VAL A 303 -2.44 -9.11 2.46
CA VAL A 303 -2.30 -9.91 3.69
C VAL A 303 -3.39 -10.97 3.80
N ALA A 304 -4.65 -10.65 3.47
CA ALA A 304 -5.74 -11.63 3.50
C ALA A 304 -5.55 -12.77 2.48
N SER A 305 -5.07 -12.47 1.27
CA SER A 305 -4.73 -13.47 0.24
C SER A 305 -3.55 -14.34 0.70
N THR A 306 -2.51 -13.71 1.24
CA THR A 306 -1.33 -14.41 1.77
C THR A 306 -1.70 -15.41 2.89
N ILE A 307 -2.60 -15.02 3.81
CA ILE A 307 -3.13 -15.91 4.86
C ILE A 307 -3.84 -17.14 4.28
N GLN A 308 -4.50 -17.00 3.12
CA GLN A 308 -5.19 -18.11 2.43
C GLN A 308 -4.20 -19.04 1.69
N ASN A 309 -3.18 -18.47 1.06
CA ASN A 309 -2.07 -19.22 0.46
C ASN A 309 -1.41 -20.12 1.52
N ILE A 310 -1.00 -19.54 2.66
CA ILE A 310 -0.39 -20.27 3.77
C ILE A 310 -1.30 -21.38 4.32
N ALA A 311 -2.60 -21.11 4.45
CA ALA A 311 -3.57 -22.12 4.88
C ALA A 311 -3.67 -23.31 3.91
N SER A 312 -3.59 -23.04 2.60
CA SER A 312 -3.78 -24.01 1.52
C SER A 312 -2.53 -24.86 1.24
N ASN A 313 -1.34 -24.27 1.33
CA ASN A 313 -0.06 -24.95 1.09
C ASN A 313 0.51 -25.65 2.34
N GLY A 314 0.06 -25.31 3.54
CA GLY A 314 0.50 -25.95 4.78
C GLY A 314 0.01 -27.40 4.93
N VAL A 315 0.92 -28.33 5.25
CA VAL A 315 0.60 -29.77 5.37
C VAL A 315 -0.24 -30.05 6.62
N GLY A 316 -1.56 -29.94 6.48
CA GLY A 316 -2.54 -30.21 7.53
C GLY A 316 -3.08 -28.98 8.26
N SER A 317 -2.83 -27.77 7.75
CA SER A 317 -3.55 -26.55 8.16
C SER A 317 -4.92 -26.47 7.48
N SER A 318 -5.81 -25.67 8.07
CA SER A 318 -7.01 -25.13 7.43
C SER A 318 -7.08 -23.63 7.71
N LEU A 319 -7.90 -22.88 6.96
CA LEU A 319 -8.01 -21.43 7.16
C LEU A 319 -8.52 -21.06 8.56
N ASP A 320 -9.52 -21.78 9.08
CA ASP A 320 -9.98 -21.68 10.48
C ASP A 320 -8.82 -21.92 11.49
N SER A 321 -7.88 -22.83 11.19
CA SER A 321 -6.71 -23.07 12.04
C SER A 321 -5.67 -21.94 11.99
N VAL A 322 -5.47 -21.31 10.82
CA VAL A 322 -4.54 -20.18 10.68
C VAL A 322 -5.11 -18.93 11.36
N ILE A 323 -6.41 -18.65 11.17
CA ILE A 323 -7.13 -17.58 11.86
C ILE A 323 -7.11 -17.81 13.39
N GLY A 324 -7.24 -19.06 13.84
CA GLY A 324 -7.11 -19.42 15.27
C GLY A 324 -5.75 -19.05 15.87
N VAL A 325 -4.64 -19.30 15.16
CA VAL A 325 -3.30 -18.89 15.61
C VAL A 325 -3.13 -17.37 15.57
N LEU A 326 -3.68 -16.67 14.57
CA LEU A 326 -3.67 -15.20 14.54
C LEU A 326 -4.46 -14.60 15.71
N LYS A 327 -5.59 -15.21 16.12
CA LYS A 327 -6.34 -14.83 17.34
C LYS A 327 -5.49 -15.00 18.61
N GLU A 328 -4.74 -16.10 18.74
CA GLU A 328 -3.80 -16.27 19.87
C GLU A 328 -2.72 -15.18 19.90
N GLY A 329 -2.23 -14.72 18.73
CA GLY A 329 -1.25 -13.63 18.63
C GLY A 329 -1.82 -12.25 18.98
N VAL A 330 -2.99 -11.92 18.42
CA VAL A 330 -3.68 -10.63 18.65
C VAL A 330 -4.12 -10.50 20.11
N SER A 331 -4.78 -11.52 20.68
CA SER A 331 -5.15 -11.54 22.10
C SER A 331 -3.95 -11.70 23.05
N GLY A 332 -2.82 -12.20 22.54
CA GLY A 332 -1.53 -12.20 23.22
C GLY A 332 -0.80 -10.84 23.20
N GLY A 333 -1.29 -9.86 22.43
CA GLY A 333 -0.67 -8.54 22.26
C GLY A 333 0.62 -8.55 21.43
N ALA A 334 0.91 -9.63 20.68
CA ALA A 334 2.09 -9.75 19.83
C ALA A 334 1.92 -10.87 18.78
N VAL A 335 1.96 -10.51 17.50
CA VAL A 335 2.10 -11.46 16.37
C VAL A 335 3.58 -11.56 15.99
N LYS A 336 4.18 -10.46 15.53
CA LYS A 336 5.63 -10.30 15.44
C LYS A 336 6.25 -10.28 16.84
N GLY A 337 7.43 -10.88 17.00
CA GLY A 337 8.10 -11.02 18.30
C GLY A 337 7.37 -11.91 19.33
N SER A 338 6.30 -12.63 18.95
CA SER A 338 5.47 -13.38 19.89
C SER A 338 6.24 -14.47 20.65
N SER A 339 5.94 -14.64 21.94
CA SER A 339 6.48 -15.74 22.75
C SER A 339 5.79 -17.09 22.50
N ASN A 340 4.66 -17.09 21.79
CA ASN A 340 3.99 -18.30 21.33
C ASN A 340 4.67 -18.80 20.04
N GLN A 341 5.27 -19.99 20.09
CA GLN A 341 6.02 -20.56 18.97
C GLN A 341 5.17 -20.79 17.70
N ALA A 342 3.86 -21.06 17.85
CA ALA A 342 2.96 -21.21 16.70
C ALA A 342 2.72 -19.85 16.01
N VAL A 343 2.47 -18.81 16.80
CA VAL A 343 2.28 -17.43 16.32
C VAL A 343 3.55 -16.91 15.65
N ALA A 344 4.71 -17.06 16.29
CA ALA A 344 5.98 -16.60 15.75
C ALA A 344 6.37 -17.30 14.44
N ALA A 345 6.09 -18.61 14.30
CA ALA A 345 6.32 -19.35 13.07
C ALA A 345 5.37 -18.90 11.94
N LEU A 346 4.09 -18.67 12.26
CA LEU A 346 3.11 -18.15 11.30
C LEU A 346 3.47 -16.72 10.86
N ALA A 347 3.88 -15.85 11.78
CA ALA A 347 4.30 -14.48 11.49
C ALA A 347 5.50 -14.44 10.52
N ALA A 348 6.51 -15.29 10.75
CA ALA A 348 7.67 -15.38 9.85
C ALA A 348 7.29 -15.88 8.45
N THR A 349 6.35 -16.84 8.35
CA THR A 349 5.85 -17.34 7.06
C THR A 349 5.00 -16.28 6.35
N LEU A 350 4.17 -15.55 7.10
CA LEU A 350 3.35 -14.46 6.58
C LEU A 350 4.20 -13.32 6.01
N GLN A 351 5.32 -12.98 6.67
CA GLN A 351 6.28 -12.00 6.15
C GLN A 351 6.94 -12.44 4.83
N GLU A 352 7.32 -13.71 4.69
CA GLU A 352 7.98 -14.17 3.46
C GLU A 352 7.02 -14.17 2.26
N GLU A 353 5.77 -14.64 2.47
CA GLU A 353 4.79 -14.79 1.39
C GLU A 353 4.10 -13.46 1.01
N VAL A 354 3.97 -12.49 1.92
CA VAL A 354 3.30 -11.21 1.61
C VAL A 354 4.13 -10.33 0.69
N THR A 355 5.46 -10.34 0.82
CA THR A 355 6.37 -9.52 0.00
C THR A 355 6.46 -10.07 -1.44
N LYS A 356 6.39 -11.40 -1.57
CA LYS A 356 6.19 -12.08 -2.87
C LYS A 356 4.86 -11.64 -3.49
N THR A 357 3.76 -11.79 -2.75
CA THR A 357 2.40 -11.46 -3.22
C THR A 357 2.24 -9.97 -3.57
N ALA A 358 2.87 -9.06 -2.83
CA ALA A 358 2.91 -7.63 -3.14
C ALA A 358 3.51 -7.31 -4.51
N THR A 359 4.56 -8.04 -4.90
CA THR A 359 5.22 -7.86 -6.20
C THR A 359 4.29 -8.24 -7.36
N VAL A 360 3.37 -9.19 -7.12
CA VAL A 360 2.29 -9.54 -8.06
C VAL A 360 1.27 -8.40 -8.16
N PHE A 361 0.86 -7.79 -7.05
CA PHE A 361 -0.06 -6.64 -7.07
C PHE A 361 0.53 -5.43 -7.83
N VAL A 362 1.82 -5.13 -7.67
CA VAL A 362 2.52 -4.09 -8.46
C VAL A 362 2.54 -4.45 -9.95
N ALA A 363 2.85 -5.71 -10.29
CA ALA A 363 2.80 -6.15 -11.69
C ALA A 363 1.39 -6.01 -12.29
N ILE A 364 0.34 -6.39 -11.55
CA ILE A 364 -1.06 -6.25 -11.97
C ILE A 364 -1.44 -4.78 -12.18
N ALA A 365 -1.10 -3.89 -11.24
CA ALA A 365 -1.36 -2.45 -11.36
C ALA A 365 -0.76 -1.85 -12.63
N SER A 366 0.47 -2.25 -12.98
CA SER A 366 1.20 -1.78 -14.17
C SER A 366 0.49 -2.10 -15.49
N GLY A 367 -0.33 -3.16 -15.51
CA GLY A 367 -1.01 -3.66 -16.70
C GLY A 367 -0.12 -4.39 -17.71
N ASP A 368 1.19 -4.57 -17.44
CA ASP A 368 2.08 -5.33 -18.33
C ASP A 368 1.92 -6.84 -18.10
N ILE A 369 1.31 -7.51 -19.07
CA ILE A 369 1.06 -8.96 -19.07
C ILE A 369 2.35 -9.77 -18.87
N GLU A 370 3.50 -9.34 -19.41
CA GLU A 370 4.75 -10.09 -19.25
C GLU A 370 5.38 -9.88 -17.86
N ALA A 371 5.18 -8.70 -17.24
CA ALA A 371 5.53 -8.48 -15.84
C ALA A 371 4.64 -9.31 -14.90
N ILE A 372 3.34 -9.38 -15.17
CA ILE A 372 2.37 -10.21 -14.42
C ILE A 372 2.78 -11.69 -14.52
N LYS A 373 3.05 -12.21 -15.73
CA LYS A 373 3.55 -13.58 -15.92
C LYS A 373 4.84 -13.86 -15.15
N SER A 374 5.78 -12.90 -15.14
CA SER A 374 7.04 -13.05 -14.40
C SER A 374 6.80 -13.15 -12.89
N ALA A 375 5.95 -12.30 -12.32
CA ALA A 375 5.60 -12.33 -10.90
C ALA A 375 4.82 -13.62 -10.52
N LEU A 376 3.86 -14.03 -11.36
CA LEU A 376 3.13 -15.29 -11.18
C LEU A 376 4.06 -16.52 -11.24
N LYS A 377 5.11 -16.50 -12.07
CA LYS A 377 6.09 -17.60 -12.13
C LYS A 377 7.03 -17.65 -10.92
N GLU A 378 7.22 -16.53 -10.22
CA GLU A 378 8.03 -16.46 -9.01
C GLU A 378 7.28 -17.03 -7.79
N ILE A 379 5.99 -16.73 -7.66
CA ILE A 379 5.14 -17.22 -6.55
C ILE A 379 4.67 -18.68 -6.74
N ALA A 380 4.45 -19.11 -8.00
CA ALA A 380 3.86 -20.41 -8.35
C ALA A 380 4.66 -21.10 -9.48
N PRO A 381 5.93 -21.46 -9.24
CA PRO A 381 6.83 -22.00 -10.26
C PRO A 381 6.40 -23.38 -10.81
N GLU A 382 5.50 -24.08 -10.13
CA GLU A 382 4.93 -25.37 -10.55
C GLU A 382 3.81 -25.28 -11.61
N LEU A 383 3.17 -24.13 -11.80
CA LEU A 383 2.15 -23.92 -12.84
C LEU A 383 2.80 -23.89 -14.22
N ASP A 384 2.08 -24.34 -15.26
CA ASP A 384 2.60 -24.30 -16.62
C ASP A 384 2.48 -22.92 -17.29
N ASP A 385 3.18 -22.73 -18.41
CA ASP A 385 3.29 -21.42 -19.06
C ASP A 385 2.01 -21.03 -19.82
N ASP A 386 1.13 -21.99 -20.17
CA ASP A 386 -0.20 -21.70 -20.71
C ASP A 386 -1.13 -21.26 -19.56
N GLU A 387 -1.10 -21.95 -18.41
CA GLU A 387 -1.86 -21.59 -17.21
C GLU A 387 -1.51 -20.20 -16.69
N ILE A 388 -0.22 -19.86 -16.61
CA ILE A 388 0.23 -18.53 -16.17
C ILE A 388 -0.14 -17.42 -17.18
N SER A 389 -0.28 -17.73 -18.48
CA SER A 389 -0.81 -16.77 -19.45
C SER A 389 -2.33 -16.56 -19.28
N ASP A 390 -3.10 -17.63 -19.13
CA ASP A 390 -4.56 -17.57 -18.86
C ASP A 390 -4.85 -16.80 -17.55
N LEU A 391 -3.97 -16.89 -16.54
CA LEU A 391 -4.04 -16.12 -15.29
C LEU A 391 -3.65 -14.64 -15.46
N ALA A 392 -2.56 -14.34 -16.19
CA ALA A 392 -2.09 -12.97 -16.38
C ALA A 392 -3.08 -12.11 -17.17
N ASP A 393 -3.68 -12.65 -18.23
CA ASP A 393 -4.69 -11.95 -19.02
C ASP A 393 -5.93 -11.60 -18.17
N LYS A 394 -6.36 -12.50 -17.28
CA LYS A 394 -7.49 -12.28 -16.36
C LYS A 394 -7.16 -11.34 -15.19
N ALA A 395 -5.93 -11.37 -14.68
CA ALA A 395 -5.49 -10.42 -13.67
C ALA A 395 -5.46 -8.99 -14.24
N LYS A 396 -5.08 -8.84 -15.52
CA LYS A 396 -5.26 -7.57 -16.26
C LYS A 396 -6.74 -7.22 -16.45
N GLU A 397 -7.59 -8.15 -16.86
CA GLU A 397 -9.04 -7.91 -17.02
C GLU A 397 -9.69 -7.43 -15.72
N ALA A 398 -9.36 -8.04 -14.58
CA ALA A 398 -9.79 -7.61 -13.24
C ALA A 398 -9.34 -6.17 -12.90
N ARG A 399 -8.08 -5.83 -13.22
CA ARG A 399 -7.50 -4.50 -13.02
C ARG A 399 -8.11 -3.44 -13.93
N ASP A 400 -8.36 -3.76 -15.20
CA ASP A 400 -9.02 -2.85 -16.13
C ASP A 400 -10.50 -2.63 -15.73
N ASN A 401 -11.23 -3.70 -15.36
CA ASN A 401 -12.59 -3.62 -14.81
C ASN A 401 -12.68 -2.73 -13.56
N ALA A 402 -11.71 -2.80 -12.65
CA ALA A 402 -11.66 -1.98 -11.44
C ALA A 402 -11.52 -0.46 -11.73
N ILE A 403 -10.84 -0.13 -12.84
CA ILE A 403 -10.69 1.24 -13.34
C ILE A 403 -11.97 1.68 -14.08
N GLU A 404 -12.54 0.82 -14.93
CA GLU A 404 -13.80 1.07 -15.64
C GLU A 404 -15.00 1.27 -14.68
N ALA A 405 -15.00 0.60 -13.53
CA ALA A 405 -15.99 0.77 -12.45
C ALA A 405 -15.82 2.06 -11.62
N GLY A 406 -14.71 2.81 -11.79
CA GLY A 406 -14.44 4.05 -11.06
C GLY A 406 -14.09 3.87 -9.57
N ALA A 407 -13.66 2.66 -9.19
CA ALA A 407 -13.17 2.33 -7.84
C ALA A 407 -11.71 2.78 -7.60
N THR A 408 -10.97 2.99 -8.69
CA THR A 408 -9.63 3.60 -8.75
C THR A 408 -9.33 4.09 -10.18
N ASP A 409 -8.13 4.61 -10.43
CA ASP A 409 -7.61 4.96 -11.76
C ASP A 409 -6.18 4.40 -11.95
N GLU A 410 -5.61 4.47 -13.15
CA GLU A 410 -4.29 3.87 -13.42
C GLU A 410 -3.15 4.49 -12.60
N ALA A 411 -3.15 5.79 -12.32
CA ALA A 411 -2.10 6.41 -11.52
C ALA A 411 -2.28 6.03 -10.03
N THR A 412 -3.49 6.25 -9.51
CA THR A 412 -3.85 5.91 -8.12
C THR A 412 -3.62 4.43 -7.82
N LEU A 413 -3.88 3.52 -8.76
CA LEU A 413 -3.67 2.07 -8.56
C LEU A 413 -2.17 1.68 -8.57
N ASN A 414 -1.35 2.31 -9.41
CA ASN A 414 0.10 2.07 -9.41
C ASN A 414 0.76 2.57 -8.12
N ASP A 415 0.48 3.82 -7.73
CA ASP A 415 1.01 4.41 -6.50
C ASP A 415 0.54 3.59 -5.28
N ALA A 416 -0.76 3.26 -5.21
CA ALA A 416 -1.30 2.45 -4.13
C ALA A 416 -0.74 1.01 -4.07
N ALA A 417 -0.32 0.43 -5.20
CA ALA A 417 0.31 -0.89 -5.21
C ALA A 417 1.77 -0.84 -4.72
N GLU A 418 2.55 0.17 -5.10
CA GLU A 418 3.92 0.35 -4.59
C GLU A 418 3.93 0.79 -3.12
N ASP A 419 2.99 1.63 -2.68
CA ASP A 419 2.83 1.98 -1.26
C ASP A 419 2.33 0.79 -0.44
N SER A 420 1.40 -0.02 -0.98
CA SER A 420 1.01 -1.29 -0.35
C SER A 420 2.16 -2.30 -0.26
N LYS A 421 3.08 -2.30 -1.24
CA LYS A 421 4.28 -3.14 -1.21
C LYS A 421 5.24 -2.71 -0.11
N LYS A 422 5.56 -1.42 -0.01
CA LYS A 422 6.38 -0.85 1.09
C LYS A 422 5.76 -1.16 2.45
N ALA A 423 4.44 -0.98 2.57
CA ALA A 423 3.69 -1.22 3.81
C ALA A 423 3.82 -2.66 4.34
N VAL A 424 4.03 -3.66 3.47
CA VAL A 424 4.20 -5.07 3.88
C VAL A 424 5.67 -5.53 3.97
N GLU A 425 6.66 -4.64 3.82
CA GLU A 425 8.07 -5.00 3.97
C GLU A 425 8.44 -5.38 5.42
N ASP A 426 7.71 -4.89 6.42
CA ASP A 426 7.90 -5.26 7.83
C ASP A 426 6.57 -5.36 8.62
N LEU A 427 5.87 -6.48 8.44
CA LEU A 427 4.58 -6.78 9.08
C LEU A 427 4.66 -6.90 10.60
N GLY A 428 3.80 -6.13 11.27
CA GLY A 428 3.62 -6.15 12.71
C GLY A 428 4.64 -5.28 13.45
N CYS A 429 4.35 -5.02 14.72
CA CYS A 429 5.11 -4.12 15.59
C CYS A 429 5.84 -4.89 16.70
N THR A 430 6.77 -4.23 17.42
CA THR A 430 7.25 -4.75 18.72
C THR A 430 7.40 -3.66 19.78
N GLY A 431 7.17 -3.99 21.05
CA GLY A 431 7.36 -3.05 22.16
C GLY A 431 6.44 -1.83 22.06
N ASP A 432 7.01 -0.63 22.23
CA ASP A 432 6.26 0.63 22.24
C ASP A 432 5.66 0.99 20.87
N GLU A 433 6.15 0.39 19.77
CA GLU A 433 5.60 0.56 18.40
C GLU A 433 4.21 -0.07 18.24
N CYS A 434 3.81 -0.97 19.15
CA CYS A 434 2.47 -1.57 19.17
C CYS A 434 1.42 -0.69 19.88
N ASN A 435 1.77 0.52 20.30
CA ASN A 435 0.90 1.35 21.13
C ASN A 435 -0.17 2.09 20.31
N ALA A 436 -1.38 1.55 20.27
CA ALA A 436 -2.55 2.22 19.69
C ALA A 436 -2.96 3.55 20.39
N ASP A 437 -2.39 3.86 21.56
CA ASP A 437 -2.54 5.17 22.23
C ASP A 437 -1.37 6.15 21.93
N ASP A 438 -0.44 5.82 21.02
CA ASP A 438 0.66 6.70 20.64
C ASP A 438 0.20 7.95 19.89
N GLN A 439 0.56 9.10 20.45
CA GLN A 439 0.20 10.41 19.93
C GLN A 439 0.96 10.78 18.64
N ALA A 440 2.10 10.16 18.31
CA ALA A 440 2.71 10.40 16.99
C ALA A 440 1.84 9.75 15.90
N LEU A 441 1.57 8.44 16.00
CA LEU A 441 0.68 7.70 15.11
C LEU A 441 -0.71 8.33 14.97
N ILE A 442 -1.33 8.74 16.09
CA ILE A 442 -2.67 9.36 16.07
C ILE A 442 -2.67 10.70 15.31
N ASN A 443 -1.65 11.54 15.50
CA ASN A 443 -1.58 12.84 14.82
C ASN A 443 -1.22 12.71 13.33
N GLU A 444 -0.39 11.74 12.97
CA GLU A 444 -0.06 11.38 11.59
C GLU A 444 -1.30 10.85 10.85
N GLY A 445 -2.05 9.95 11.48
CA GLY A 445 -3.32 9.44 10.95
C GLY A 445 -4.40 10.51 10.78
N VAL A 446 -4.51 11.48 11.70
CA VAL A 446 -5.42 12.63 11.53
C VAL A 446 -4.99 13.55 10.38
N ALA A 447 -3.69 13.69 10.11
CA ALA A 447 -3.21 14.42 8.95
C ALA A 447 -3.60 13.71 7.64
N GLN A 448 -3.38 12.39 7.54
CA GLN A 448 -3.80 11.58 6.40
C GLN A 448 -5.33 11.61 6.18
N LEU A 449 -6.13 11.54 7.25
CA LEU A 449 -7.58 11.70 7.18
C LEU A 449 -8.01 13.10 6.67
N SER A 450 -7.25 14.15 7.02
CA SER A 450 -7.49 15.50 6.49
C SER A 450 -7.09 15.64 5.02
N GLU A 451 -6.09 14.92 4.55
CA GLU A 451 -5.68 14.87 3.15
C GLU A 451 -6.70 14.09 2.31
N ALA A 452 -7.11 12.90 2.76
CA ALA A 452 -8.17 12.11 2.14
C ALA A 452 -9.48 12.91 2.02
N LEU A 453 -9.85 13.68 3.05
CA LEU A 453 -10.98 14.60 3.00
C LEU A 453 -10.79 15.70 1.94
N THR A 454 -9.59 16.27 1.83
CA THR A 454 -9.29 17.32 0.84
C THR A 454 -9.41 16.78 -0.59
N ASN A 455 -8.92 15.57 -0.84
CA ASN A 455 -9.02 14.89 -2.13
C ASN A 455 -10.48 14.53 -2.46
N ALA A 456 -11.27 14.08 -1.47
CA ALA A 456 -12.70 13.84 -1.63
C ALA A 456 -13.50 15.13 -1.91
N GLN A 457 -13.12 16.27 -1.30
CA GLN A 457 -13.70 17.59 -1.61
C GLN A 457 -13.38 18.02 -3.05
N ALA A 458 -12.17 17.73 -3.56
CA ALA A 458 -11.79 18.00 -4.94
C ALA A 458 -12.58 17.12 -5.93
N ARG A 459 -12.69 15.81 -5.69
CA ARG A 459 -13.53 14.89 -6.51
C ARG A 459 -14.98 15.38 -6.52
N PHE A 460 -15.55 15.76 -5.37
CA PHE A 460 -16.91 16.30 -5.29
C PHE A 460 -17.12 17.56 -6.13
N ALA A 461 -16.16 18.49 -6.14
CA ALA A 461 -16.27 19.72 -6.93
C ALA A 461 -16.40 19.41 -8.43
N ALA A 462 -15.58 18.49 -8.95
CA ALA A 462 -15.64 18.06 -10.35
C ALA A 462 -16.96 17.35 -10.69
N LEU A 463 -17.42 16.43 -9.82
CA LEU A 463 -18.70 15.73 -10.02
C LEU A 463 -19.91 16.68 -9.95
N ASN A 464 -19.88 17.68 -9.05
CA ASN A 464 -20.93 18.70 -9.00
C ASN A 464 -20.91 19.59 -10.25
N GLU A 465 -19.75 19.93 -10.81
CA GLU A 465 -19.66 20.67 -12.08
C GLU A 465 -20.26 19.88 -13.26
N GLN A 466 -20.03 18.57 -13.34
CA GLN A 466 -20.73 17.70 -14.30
C GLN A 466 -22.25 17.73 -14.10
N PHE A 467 -22.73 17.62 -12.85
CA PHE A 467 -24.15 17.70 -12.52
C PHE A 467 -24.79 19.04 -12.93
N ASP A 468 -24.12 20.16 -12.68
CA ASP A 468 -24.58 21.49 -13.07
C ASP A 468 -24.55 21.69 -14.60
N GLY A 469 -23.63 21.02 -15.32
CA GLY A 469 -23.65 20.91 -16.78
C GLY A 469 -24.89 20.17 -17.31
N LEU A 470 -25.29 19.07 -16.67
CA LEU A 470 -26.52 18.35 -17.03
C LEU A 470 -27.79 19.15 -16.68
N ASN A 471 -27.83 19.85 -15.54
CA ASN A 471 -28.92 20.78 -15.21
C ASN A 471 -29.04 21.92 -16.22
N THR A 472 -27.91 22.48 -16.67
CA THR A 472 -27.86 23.51 -17.71
C THR A 472 -28.41 22.97 -19.05
N SER A 473 -28.09 21.71 -19.37
CA SER A 473 -28.63 21.02 -20.55
C SER A 473 -30.13 20.76 -20.43
N LEU A 474 -30.64 20.35 -19.26
CA LEU A 474 -32.08 20.24 -19.01
C LEU A 474 -32.79 21.59 -19.15
N ALA A 475 -32.20 22.68 -18.65
CA ALA A 475 -32.75 24.03 -18.82
C ALA A 475 -32.81 24.46 -20.29
N ALA A 476 -31.84 24.05 -21.11
CA ALA A 476 -31.86 24.27 -22.57
C ALA A 476 -32.96 23.46 -23.26
N VAL A 477 -33.14 22.18 -22.89
CA VAL A 477 -34.24 21.31 -23.37
C VAL A 477 -35.61 21.92 -23.04
N VAL A 478 -35.84 22.28 -21.77
CA VAL A 478 -37.08 22.94 -21.30
C VAL A 478 -37.30 24.30 -21.98
N THR A 479 -36.23 24.97 -22.44
CA THR A 479 -36.35 26.21 -23.22
C THR A 479 -36.73 25.94 -24.67
N ALA A 480 -36.20 24.90 -25.31
CA ALA A 480 -36.59 24.50 -26.67
C ALA A 480 -38.07 24.07 -26.75
N GLY A 481 -38.56 23.34 -25.73
CA GLY A 481 -39.97 22.94 -25.63
C GLY A 481 -40.99 24.08 -25.54
N GLN A 482 -40.55 25.33 -25.31
CA GLN A 482 -41.45 26.49 -25.21
C GLN A 482 -41.87 27.08 -26.56
N THR A 483 -41.29 26.68 -27.71
CA THR A 483 -41.65 27.26 -29.01
C THR A 483 -41.54 26.23 -30.14
N LEU A 484 -42.67 25.61 -30.47
CA LEU A 484 -42.78 24.46 -31.38
C LEU A 484 -43.63 24.77 -32.64
N ASP A 485 -43.61 26.02 -33.11
CA ASP A 485 -44.41 26.51 -34.25
C ASP A 485 -44.02 25.90 -35.61
N THR A 486 -42.84 25.27 -35.71
CA THR A 486 -42.31 24.71 -36.96
C THR A 486 -41.65 23.35 -36.75
N GLN A 487 -41.62 22.55 -37.82
CA GLN A 487 -41.01 21.22 -37.83
C GLN A 487 -39.56 21.22 -37.31
N ALA A 488 -38.72 22.15 -37.79
CA ALA A 488 -37.33 22.28 -37.36
C ALA A 488 -37.18 22.62 -35.86
N GLN A 489 -38.18 23.23 -35.23
CA GLN A 489 -38.19 23.45 -33.77
C GLN A 489 -38.60 22.19 -33.00
N LYS A 490 -39.56 21.40 -33.51
CA LYS A 490 -39.87 20.07 -32.96
C LYS A 490 -38.63 19.16 -33.03
N GLU A 491 -37.94 19.14 -34.18
CA GLU A 491 -36.72 18.37 -34.43
C GLU A 491 -35.57 18.80 -33.51
N ALA A 492 -35.32 20.11 -33.35
CA ALA A 492 -34.29 20.60 -32.43
C ALA A 492 -34.61 20.31 -30.95
N TYR A 493 -35.88 20.38 -30.54
CA TYR A 493 -36.30 19.99 -29.19
C TYR A 493 -36.08 18.49 -28.94
N LEU A 494 -36.45 17.63 -29.90
CA LEU A 494 -36.20 16.19 -29.83
C LEU A 494 -34.71 15.84 -29.82
N GLN A 495 -33.89 16.53 -30.63
CA GLN A 495 -32.43 16.35 -30.64
C GLN A 495 -31.80 16.69 -29.29
N LEU A 496 -32.21 17.80 -28.67
CA LEU A 496 -31.71 18.19 -27.34
C LEU A 496 -32.21 17.23 -26.25
N ALA A 497 -33.46 16.79 -26.31
CA ALA A 497 -34.05 15.91 -25.30
C ALA A 497 -33.52 14.46 -25.38
N ASP A 498 -33.37 13.90 -26.59
CA ASP A 498 -32.71 12.61 -26.81
C ASP A 498 -31.24 12.70 -26.39
N GLY A 499 -30.51 13.72 -26.86
CA GLY A 499 -29.10 13.94 -26.50
C GLY A 499 -28.87 14.03 -24.99
N LEU A 500 -29.73 14.73 -24.24
CA LEU A 500 -29.65 14.78 -22.78
C LEU A 500 -29.90 13.41 -22.13
N VAL A 501 -30.94 12.68 -22.56
CA VAL A 501 -31.23 11.34 -22.00
C VAL A 501 -30.11 10.35 -22.33
N VAL A 502 -29.51 10.44 -23.52
CA VAL A 502 -28.32 9.65 -23.87
C VAL A 502 -27.14 10.01 -22.98
N THR A 503 -26.80 11.29 -22.85
CA THR A 503 -25.66 11.75 -22.02
C THR A 503 -25.84 11.35 -20.55
N ILE A 504 -27.07 11.37 -20.03
CA ILE A 504 -27.40 10.84 -18.69
C ILE A 504 -27.21 9.31 -18.63
N THR A 505 -27.60 8.58 -19.66
CA THR A 505 -27.50 7.10 -19.71
C THR A 505 -26.04 6.63 -19.88
N SER A 506 -25.20 7.41 -20.55
CA SER A 506 -23.77 7.13 -20.77
C SER A 506 -22.86 7.82 -19.73
N SER A 507 -23.40 8.26 -18.59
CA SER A 507 -22.64 8.99 -17.57
C SER A 507 -22.52 8.17 -16.29
N ASN A 508 -21.29 7.88 -15.91
CA ASN A 508 -20.96 7.21 -14.64
C ASN A 508 -21.18 8.13 -13.41
N LEU A 509 -21.62 9.38 -13.57
CA LEU A 509 -21.75 10.36 -12.49
C LEU A 509 -22.54 9.88 -11.27
N ILE A 510 -23.59 9.07 -11.46
CA ILE A 510 -24.36 8.48 -10.35
C ILE A 510 -23.59 7.38 -9.60
N SER A 511 -22.71 6.68 -10.31
CA SER A 511 -21.69 5.80 -9.74
C SER A 511 -20.69 6.64 -8.97
N ASP A 512 -19.95 7.55 -9.61
CA ASP A 512 -18.93 8.38 -8.98
C ASP A 512 -19.38 9.11 -7.71
N ILE A 513 -20.61 9.65 -7.69
CA ILE A 513 -21.20 10.27 -6.49
C ILE A 513 -21.44 9.23 -5.38
N THR A 514 -21.85 8.01 -5.72
CA THR A 514 -21.97 6.88 -4.80
C THR A 514 -20.60 6.41 -4.28
N ASN A 515 -19.59 6.27 -5.15
CA ASN A 515 -18.22 5.89 -4.80
C ASN A 515 -17.62 6.92 -3.81
N LEU A 516 -17.83 8.21 -4.09
CA LEU A 516 -17.50 9.33 -3.20
C LEU A 516 -18.26 9.26 -1.86
N ILE A 517 -19.57 8.98 -1.87
CA ILE A 517 -20.37 8.81 -0.64
C ILE A 517 -19.80 7.70 0.24
N ALA A 518 -19.38 6.57 -0.35
CA ALA A 518 -18.72 5.49 0.38
C ALA A 518 -17.38 5.98 0.99
N GLN A 519 -16.49 6.55 0.17
CA GLN A 519 -15.19 7.10 0.61
C GLN A 519 -15.34 8.11 1.77
N VAL A 520 -16.28 9.04 1.67
CA VAL A 520 -16.51 10.07 2.69
C VAL A 520 -17.14 9.48 3.97
N THR A 521 -17.91 8.39 3.87
CA THR A 521 -18.41 7.65 5.03
C THR A 521 -17.27 6.96 5.80
N LEU A 522 -16.23 6.46 5.10
CA LEU A 522 -15.02 5.92 5.76
C LEU A 522 -14.28 7.02 6.53
N ILE A 523 -14.09 8.18 5.89
CA ILE A 523 -13.44 9.36 6.49
C ILE A 523 -14.25 9.87 7.70
N GLU A 524 -15.58 9.92 7.62
CA GLU A 524 -16.44 10.31 8.74
C GLU A 524 -16.28 9.35 9.92
N SER A 525 -16.43 8.04 9.69
CA SER A 525 -16.37 7.03 10.76
C SER A 525 -15.01 7.00 11.47
N SER A 526 -13.91 7.12 10.71
CA SER A 526 -12.57 7.14 11.29
C SER A 526 -12.28 8.46 12.02
N ALA A 527 -12.70 9.61 11.48
CA ALA A 527 -12.60 10.89 12.17
C ALA A 527 -13.51 11.00 13.40
N GLU A 528 -14.67 10.33 13.43
CA GLU A 528 -15.53 10.23 14.62
C GLU A 528 -14.80 9.49 15.74
N SER A 529 -14.18 8.35 15.46
CA SER A 529 -13.43 7.61 16.48
C SER A 529 -12.20 8.35 16.99
N PHE A 530 -11.41 8.98 16.10
CA PHE A 530 -10.24 9.76 16.53
C PHE A 530 -10.65 11.01 17.32
N SER A 531 -11.90 11.50 17.21
CA SER A 531 -12.37 12.67 17.96
C SER A 531 -12.51 12.44 19.48
N SER A 532 -12.62 11.19 19.94
CA SER A 532 -12.59 10.88 21.39
C SER A 532 -11.15 10.78 21.93
N ILE A 533 -10.17 10.61 21.04
CA ILE A 533 -8.75 10.45 21.37
C ILE A 533 -7.99 11.78 21.23
N THR A 534 -8.25 12.56 20.17
CA THR A 534 -7.64 13.88 19.92
C THR A 534 -8.67 14.90 19.43
N SER A 535 -8.54 16.15 19.86
CA SER A 535 -9.42 17.25 19.45
C SER A 535 -9.35 17.57 17.96
N ASP A 536 -8.25 17.21 17.30
CA ASP A 536 -7.91 17.77 15.99
C ASP A 536 -8.63 17.02 14.87
N ALA A 537 -9.01 15.75 15.10
CA ALA A 537 -9.91 14.96 14.26
C ALA A 537 -11.31 15.58 14.11
N GLN A 538 -11.77 16.38 15.09
CA GLN A 538 -13.08 17.05 15.05
C GLN A 538 -13.24 17.96 13.81
N ALA A 539 -12.14 18.53 13.30
CA ALA A 539 -12.17 19.34 12.09
C ALA A 539 -12.48 18.49 10.85
N VAL A 540 -11.84 17.32 10.74
CA VAL A 540 -12.06 16.35 9.66
C VAL A 540 -13.49 15.79 9.73
N LEU A 541 -13.95 15.38 10.91
CA LEU A 541 -15.31 14.89 11.15
C LEU A 541 -16.37 15.88 10.65
N THR A 542 -16.23 17.15 11.04
CA THR A 542 -17.16 18.23 10.64
C THR A 542 -17.15 18.45 9.13
N GLY A 543 -15.98 18.35 8.49
CA GLY A 543 -15.83 18.49 7.04
C GLY A 543 -16.38 17.29 6.26
N ALA A 544 -16.17 16.07 6.74
CA ALA A 544 -16.74 14.86 6.18
C ALA A 544 -18.27 14.88 6.22
N GLN A 545 -18.86 15.26 7.37
CA GLN A 545 -20.32 15.43 7.51
C GLN A 545 -20.92 16.45 6.53
N ALA A 546 -20.26 17.60 6.36
CA ALA A 546 -20.69 18.62 5.41
C ALA A 546 -20.59 18.13 3.95
N LEU A 547 -19.53 17.39 3.63
CA LEU A 547 -19.32 16.80 2.30
C LEU A 547 -20.33 15.68 2.01
N LEU A 548 -20.58 14.78 2.97
CA LEU A 548 -21.54 13.68 2.85
C LEU A 548 -22.96 14.19 2.66
N GLN A 549 -23.36 15.25 3.38
CA GLN A 549 -24.66 15.91 3.18
C GLN A 549 -24.76 16.55 1.78
N SER A 550 -23.66 17.13 1.28
CA SER A 550 -23.61 17.74 -0.06
C SER A 550 -23.71 16.66 -1.16
N ALA A 551 -22.91 15.60 -1.08
CA ALA A 551 -22.93 14.49 -2.03
C ALA A 551 -24.28 13.76 -2.06
N ASN A 552 -24.89 13.49 -0.90
CA ASN A 552 -26.25 12.91 -0.84
C ASN A 552 -27.32 13.85 -1.43
N THR A 553 -27.14 15.17 -1.33
CA THR A 553 -28.04 16.15 -1.97
C THR A 553 -27.93 16.07 -3.49
N VAL A 554 -26.71 16.00 -4.04
CA VAL A 554 -26.50 15.84 -5.49
C VAL A 554 -27.04 14.48 -5.98
N ASN A 555 -26.78 13.39 -5.26
CA ASN A 555 -27.32 12.04 -5.52
C ASN A 555 -28.86 12.04 -5.64
N SER A 556 -29.55 12.65 -4.67
CA SER A 556 -31.02 12.80 -4.70
C SER A 556 -31.48 13.67 -5.87
N ASN A 557 -30.75 14.73 -6.20
CA ASN A 557 -31.13 15.63 -7.30
C ASN A 557 -30.85 15.02 -8.68
N TYR A 558 -29.85 14.14 -8.83
CA TYR A 558 -29.59 13.39 -10.06
C TYR A 558 -30.79 12.52 -10.43
N THR A 559 -31.39 11.81 -9.47
CA THR A 559 -32.62 11.02 -9.68
C THR A 559 -33.78 11.88 -10.22
N ILE A 560 -33.91 13.13 -9.73
CA ILE A 560 -34.92 14.10 -10.20
C ILE A 560 -34.58 14.60 -11.62
N LEU A 561 -33.31 14.85 -11.93
CA LEU A 561 -32.79 15.20 -13.25
C LEU A 561 -33.08 14.10 -14.28
N VAL A 562 -32.78 12.81 -13.98
CA VAL A 562 -33.10 11.68 -14.87
C VAL A 562 -34.60 11.59 -15.15
N THR A 563 -35.44 11.74 -14.12
CA THR A 563 -36.90 11.76 -14.25
C THR A 563 -37.36 12.90 -15.16
N SER A 564 -36.83 14.11 -14.93
CA SER A 564 -37.19 15.32 -15.68
C SER A 564 -36.76 15.26 -17.14
N ALA A 565 -35.55 14.76 -17.43
CA ALA A 565 -35.05 14.57 -18.79
C ALA A 565 -35.91 13.56 -19.57
N ASN A 566 -36.31 12.46 -18.94
CA ASN A 566 -37.23 11.49 -19.54
C ASN A 566 -38.62 12.07 -19.80
N GLU A 567 -39.17 12.89 -18.89
CA GLU A 567 -40.43 13.60 -19.17
C GLU A 567 -40.30 14.57 -20.36
N GLU A 568 -39.20 15.30 -20.48
CA GLU A 568 -38.96 16.21 -21.61
C GLU A 568 -38.78 15.46 -22.93
N LEU A 569 -38.10 14.30 -22.95
CA LEU A 569 -38.06 13.43 -24.12
C LEU A 569 -39.45 12.95 -24.53
N GLN A 570 -40.31 12.56 -23.56
CA GLN A 570 -41.69 12.21 -23.86
C GLN A 570 -42.50 13.42 -24.38
N LYS A 571 -42.32 14.62 -23.84
CA LYS A 571 -42.96 15.85 -24.35
C LYS A 571 -42.50 16.18 -25.78
N ALA A 572 -41.21 15.99 -26.08
CA ALA A 572 -40.66 16.18 -27.42
C ALA A 572 -41.20 15.17 -28.44
N LEU A 573 -41.29 13.88 -28.08
CA LEU A 573 -41.90 12.85 -28.92
C LEU A 573 -43.38 13.13 -29.20
N ASN A 574 -44.14 13.58 -28.19
CA ASN A 574 -45.56 13.95 -28.32
C ASN A 574 -45.79 15.31 -29.03
N ALA A 575 -44.75 16.03 -29.46
CA ALA A 575 -44.90 17.25 -30.27
C ALA A 575 -45.14 16.97 -31.76
N PHE A 576 -44.90 15.74 -32.22
CA PHE A 576 -45.04 15.30 -33.61
C PHE A 576 -46.46 14.78 -33.89
N ASP A 577 -46.93 14.94 -35.14
CA ASP A 577 -48.26 14.51 -35.55
C ASP A 577 -48.25 13.04 -36.03
N ASP A 578 -49.40 12.35 -36.06
CA ASP A 578 -49.55 10.92 -36.46
C ASP A 578 -48.94 10.53 -37.85
N GLY A 579 -48.51 11.51 -38.66
CA GLY A 579 -47.86 11.31 -39.96
C GLY A 579 -46.33 11.52 -39.95
N ASP A 580 -45.76 12.01 -38.86
CA ASP A 580 -44.32 12.28 -38.71
C ASP A 580 -43.61 11.00 -38.25
N ASN A 581 -42.55 10.56 -38.96
CA ASN A 581 -41.79 9.39 -38.54
C ASN A 581 -40.69 9.79 -37.54
N THR A 582 -41.02 9.79 -36.24
CA THR A 582 -40.07 10.11 -35.16
C THR A 582 -38.91 9.12 -35.06
N ALA A 583 -39.09 7.86 -35.46
CA ALA A 583 -38.00 6.87 -35.52
C ALA A 583 -36.96 7.24 -36.58
N LYS A 584 -37.36 7.80 -37.73
CA LYS A 584 -36.43 8.40 -38.71
C LYS A 584 -35.57 9.47 -38.06
N ILE A 585 -36.21 10.45 -37.42
CA ILE A 585 -35.53 11.62 -36.85
C ILE A 585 -34.51 11.18 -35.79
N LEU A 586 -34.87 10.23 -34.92
CA LEU A 586 -33.95 9.64 -33.94
C LEU A 586 -32.79 8.84 -34.57
N ALA A 587 -33.02 8.16 -35.69
CA ALA A 587 -31.97 7.45 -36.42
C ALA A 587 -31.01 8.43 -37.12
N GLU A 588 -31.51 9.53 -37.69
CA GLU A 588 -30.70 10.60 -38.28
C GLU A 588 -29.87 11.35 -37.21
N ILE A 589 -30.46 11.65 -36.04
CA ILE A 589 -29.75 12.23 -34.89
C ILE A 589 -28.62 11.32 -34.41
N ALA A 590 -28.90 10.02 -34.21
CA ALA A 590 -27.91 9.08 -33.70
C ALA A 590 -26.80 8.80 -34.74
N LEU A 591 -27.13 8.72 -36.03
CA LEU A 591 -26.15 8.63 -37.12
C LEU A 591 -25.23 9.87 -37.15
N ALA A 592 -25.78 11.07 -37.00
CA ALA A 592 -24.96 12.29 -36.93
C ALA A 592 -24.01 12.27 -35.73
N ARG A 593 -24.46 11.79 -34.57
CA ARG A 593 -23.66 11.70 -33.35
C ARG A 593 -22.50 10.71 -33.47
N ILE A 594 -22.72 9.50 -34.01
CA ILE A 594 -21.62 8.54 -34.21
C ILE A 594 -20.59 9.00 -35.26
N VAL A 595 -21.00 9.83 -36.23
CA VAL A 595 -20.06 10.48 -37.15
C VAL A 595 -19.22 11.52 -36.41
N GLU A 596 -19.80 12.29 -35.49
CA GLU A 596 -19.05 13.28 -34.69
C GLU A 596 -18.08 12.60 -33.72
N THR A 597 -18.50 11.58 -32.97
CA THR A 597 -17.63 10.86 -32.02
C THR A 597 -16.54 10.06 -32.72
N GLN A 598 -16.82 9.41 -33.86
CA GLN A 598 -15.78 8.75 -34.66
C GLN A 598 -14.74 9.76 -35.19
N ASN A 599 -15.17 10.97 -35.58
CA ASN A 599 -14.24 12.03 -36.00
C ASN A 599 -13.39 12.55 -34.82
N SER A 600 -13.96 12.68 -33.62
CA SER A 600 -13.20 13.05 -32.41
C SER A 600 -12.14 12.00 -32.08
N PHE A 601 -12.53 10.72 -31.99
CA PHE A 601 -11.60 9.61 -31.73
C PHE A 601 -10.47 9.58 -32.77
N ASN A 602 -10.80 9.70 -34.06
CA ASN A 602 -9.78 9.75 -35.11
C ASN A 602 -8.86 10.97 -34.94
N ALA A 603 -9.36 12.14 -34.54
CA ALA A 603 -8.54 13.32 -34.29
C ALA A 603 -7.60 13.13 -33.08
N GLN A 604 -8.10 12.61 -31.96
CA GLN A 604 -7.30 12.36 -30.75
C GLN A 604 -6.24 11.27 -31.00
N ASN A 605 -6.61 10.19 -31.70
CA ASN A 605 -5.68 9.11 -32.08
C ASN A 605 -4.57 9.60 -33.02
N ASN A 606 -4.87 10.54 -33.93
CA ASN A 606 -3.83 11.24 -34.71
C ASN A 606 -2.95 12.14 -33.82
N THR A 607 -3.51 12.85 -32.83
CA THR A 607 -2.70 13.62 -31.87
C THR A 607 -1.72 12.72 -31.12
N LEU A 608 -2.19 11.57 -30.62
CA LEU A 608 -1.34 10.57 -29.97
C LEU A 608 -0.21 10.09 -30.90
N ASP A 609 -0.50 9.76 -32.16
CA ASP A 609 0.53 9.34 -33.13
C ASP A 609 1.59 10.44 -33.34
N ASN A 610 1.19 11.71 -33.41
CA ASN A 610 2.15 12.82 -33.48
C ASN A 610 3.00 12.92 -32.19
N THR A 611 2.40 12.79 -31.00
CA THR A 611 3.14 12.84 -29.71
C THR A 611 4.16 11.68 -29.60
N VAL A 612 3.82 10.49 -30.11
CA VAL A 612 4.73 9.34 -30.17
C VAL A 612 5.84 9.55 -31.20
N GLU A 613 5.55 10.13 -32.37
CA GLU A 613 6.57 10.50 -33.36
C GLU A 613 7.50 11.60 -32.84
N ASP A 614 6.97 12.60 -32.13
CA ASP A 614 7.73 13.66 -31.47
C ASP A 614 8.63 13.10 -30.36
N ALA A 615 8.11 12.27 -29.45
CA ALA A 615 8.91 11.62 -28.39
C ALA A 615 10.04 10.76 -28.99
N THR A 616 9.75 9.98 -30.03
CA THR A 616 10.74 9.17 -30.76
C THR A 616 11.80 10.05 -31.42
N SER A 617 11.39 11.15 -32.04
CA SER A 617 12.28 12.09 -32.74
C SER A 617 13.16 12.89 -31.79
N GLN A 618 12.62 13.30 -30.64
CA GLN A 618 13.37 13.95 -29.57
C GLN A 618 14.41 13.00 -28.98
N PHE A 619 14.03 11.75 -28.65
CA PHE A 619 14.96 10.73 -28.15
C PHE A 619 16.11 10.46 -29.13
N ALA A 620 15.79 10.28 -30.42
CA ALA A 620 16.79 10.05 -31.46
C ALA A 620 17.69 11.28 -31.77
N ALA A 621 17.32 12.46 -31.30
CA ALA A 621 18.07 13.71 -31.47
C ALA A 621 18.75 14.21 -30.17
N ALA A 622 18.49 13.57 -29.03
CA ALA A 622 18.98 14.01 -27.73
C ALA A 622 20.50 13.81 -27.58
N THR A 623 21.16 14.75 -26.91
CA THR A 623 22.62 14.80 -26.74
C THR A 623 23.09 14.93 -25.30
N ASP A 624 22.14 15.13 -24.37
CA ASP A 624 22.38 15.50 -22.98
C ASP A 624 21.16 15.13 -22.12
N THR A 625 21.33 15.22 -20.80
CA THR A 625 20.31 14.89 -19.81
C THR A 625 19.03 15.73 -19.98
N SER A 626 19.14 17.03 -20.26
CA SER A 626 17.98 17.91 -20.45
C SER A 626 17.17 17.63 -21.73
N SER A 627 17.82 17.24 -22.84
CA SER A 627 17.09 16.84 -24.06
C SER A 627 16.40 15.47 -23.91
N LEU A 628 16.97 14.57 -23.10
CA LEU A 628 16.34 13.30 -22.73
C LEU A 628 15.16 13.49 -21.74
N GLU A 629 15.25 14.45 -20.83
CA GLU A 629 14.16 14.83 -19.92
C GLU A 629 12.91 15.32 -20.68
N VAL A 630 13.10 16.16 -21.72
CA VAL A 630 12.01 16.63 -22.59
C VAL A 630 11.41 15.49 -23.43
N ALA A 631 12.25 14.56 -23.91
CA ALA A 631 11.76 13.34 -24.59
C ALA A 631 10.95 12.45 -23.64
N LEU A 632 11.39 12.30 -22.38
CA LEU A 632 10.70 11.49 -21.37
C LEU A 632 9.34 12.09 -21.00
N ALA A 633 9.27 13.41 -20.81
CA ALA A 633 8.02 14.12 -20.59
C ALA A 633 7.06 13.98 -21.77
N THR A 634 7.55 14.11 -23.02
CA THR A 634 6.71 13.91 -24.22
C THR A 634 6.19 12.47 -24.32
N ALA A 635 7.01 11.47 -23.99
CA ALA A 635 6.60 10.06 -23.97
C ALA A 635 5.61 9.75 -22.84
N GLN A 636 5.77 10.37 -21.67
CA GLN A 636 4.84 10.28 -20.55
C GLN A 636 3.45 10.83 -20.95
N SER A 637 3.40 12.00 -21.61
CA SER A 637 2.14 12.52 -22.15
C SER A 637 1.55 11.72 -23.32
N ALA A 638 2.33 10.87 -24.01
CA ALA A 638 1.78 9.88 -24.93
C ALA A 638 1.07 8.72 -24.19
N VAL A 639 1.57 8.28 -23.03
CA VAL A 639 0.88 7.30 -22.17
C VAL A 639 -0.42 7.89 -21.62
N GLU A 640 -0.37 9.14 -21.13
CA GLU A 640 -1.54 9.87 -20.61
C GLU A 640 -2.63 10.02 -21.69
N LEU A 641 -2.27 10.52 -22.89
CA LEU A 641 -3.20 10.62 -24.02
C LEU A 641 -3.76 9.27 -24.48
N PHE A 642 -2.98 8.18 -24.39
CA PHE A 642 -3.50 6.84 -24.66
C PHE A 642 -4.56 6.43 -23.62
N GLY A 643 -4.32 6.69 -22.34
CA GLY A 643 -5.29 6.47 -21.26
C GLY A 643 -6.59 7.27 -21.44
N GLU A 644 -6.49 8.57 -21.74
CA GLU A 644 -7.64 9.45 -22.03
C GLU A 644 -8.46 8.96 -23.23
N ILE A 645 -7.82 8.50 -24.30
CA ILE A 645 -8.52 8.00 -25.48
C ILE A 645 -9.17 6.64 -25.19
N ASN A 646 -8.50 5.75 -24.46
CA ASN A 646 -9.02 4.42 -24.18
C ASN A 646 -10.23 4.44 -23.24
N SER A 647 -10.24 5.28 -22.19
CA SER A 647 -11.39 5.44 -21.30
C SER A 647 -12.60 6.09 -21.97
N GLY A 648 -12.39 6.83 -23.07
CA GLY A 648 -13.48 7.36 -23.90
C GLY A 648 -14.15 6.35 -24.84
N VAL A 649 -13.61 5.13 -25.00
CA VAL A 649 -14.05 4.16 -26.02
C VAL A 649 -15.50 3.68 -25.81
N ASP A 650 -15.87 3.35 -24.59
CA ASP A 650 -17.13 2.64 -24.32
C ASP A 650 -18.36 3.54 -24.42
N GLY A 651 -18.17 4.86 -24.26
CA GLY A 651 -19.14 5.87 -24.66
C GLY A 651 -19.42 5.84 -26.16
N ILE A 652 -18.38 5.66 -27.00
CA ILE A 652 -18.52 5.58 -28.47
C ILE A 652 -19.16 4.25 -28.88
N LEU A 653 -18.78 3.13 -28.24
CA LEU A 653 -19.42 1.83 -28.49
C LEU A 653 -20.91 1.83 -28.10
N SER A 654 -21.26 2.46 -26.96
CA SER A 654 -22.63 2.68 -26.53
C SER A 654 -23.43 3.52 -27.54
N ASP A 655 -22.80 4.57 -28.08
CA ASP A 655 -23.39 5.43 -29.10
C ASP A 655 -23.64 4.68 -30.42
N ILE A 656 -22.72 3.82 -30.85
CA ILE A 656 -22.87 2.95 -32.02
C ILE A 656 -24.00 1.94 -31.81
N ALA A 657 -24.07 1.29 -30.64
CA ALA A 657 -25.14 0.35 -30.29
C ALA A 657 -26.52 1.03 -30.26
N LEU A 658 -26.60 2.26 -29.74
CA LEU A 658 -27.83 3.04 -29.75
C LEU A 658 -28.21 3.50 -31.17
N ALA A 659 -27.28 3.99 -31.98
CA ALA A 659 -27.55 4.39 -33.37
C ALA A 659 -28.09 3.21 -34.19
N LYS A 660 -27.53 2.02 -33.99
CA LYS A 660 -27.99 0.76 -34.58
C LYS A 660 -29.41 0.42 -34.15
N THR A 661 -29.70 0.51 -32.85
CA THR A 661 -31.04 0.32 -32.28
C THR A 661 -32.06 1.32 -32.84
N ARG A 662 -31.70 2.60 -32.99
CA ARG A 662 -32.57 3.62 -33.61
C ARG A 662 -32.82 3.32 -35.11
N ALA A 663 -31.78 2.95 -35.86
CA ALA A 663 -31.90 2.60 -37.28
C ALA A 663 -32.77 1.36 -37.52
N GLU A 664 -32.61 0.29 -36.73
CA GLU A 664 -33.45 -0.91 -36.79
C GLU A 664 -34.91 -0.61 -36.43
N SER A 665 -35.15 0.30 -35.47
CA SER A 665 -36.49 0.81 -35.15
C SER A 665 -37.10 1.62 -36.31
N TYR A 666 -36.30 2.39 -37.06
CA TYR A 666 -36.77 3.08 -38.26
C TYR A 666 -37.11 2.09 -39.38
N VAL A 667 -36.24 1.12 -39.69
CA VAL A 667 -36.52 0.05 -40.67
C VAL A 667 -37.80 -0.73 -40.32
N SER A 668 -38.06 -0.94 -39.03
CA SER A 668 -39.26 -1.65 -38.54
C SER A 668 -40.55 -0.83 -38.62
N SER A 669 -40.47 0.49 -38.70
CA SER A 669 -41.61 1.43 -38.72
C SER A 669 -41.78 2.17 -40.06
N ALA A 670 -40.83 2.03 -40.98
CA ALA A 670 -40.84 2.66 -42.29
C ALA A 670 -42.00 2.17 -43.19
N THR A 671 -42.62 3.10 -43.91
CA THR A 671 -43.53 2.77 -45.01
C THR A 671 -42.78 2.22 -46.23
N ASP A 672 -43.48 1.55 -47.17
CA ASP A 672 -42.90 1.09 -48.45
C ASP A 672 -42.11 2.20 -49.20
N SER A 673 -42.54 3.46 -49.05
CA SER A 673 -41.90 4.66 -49.63
C SER A 673 -40.69 5.19 -48.88
N GLN A 674 -40.45 4.74 -47.65
CA GLN A 674 -39.32 5.15 -46.78
C GLN A 674 -38.29 4.04 -46.61
N LYS A 675 -38.62 2.80 -47.00
CA LYS A 675 -37.82 1.61 -46.67
C LYS A 675 -36.40 1.63 -47.24
N GLU A 676 -36.21 2.12 -48.46
CA GLU A 676 -34.88 2.27 -49.09
C GLU A 676 -33.99 3.28 -48.33
N GLU A 677 -34.58 4.32 -47.75
CA GLU A 677 -33.88 5.32 -46.92
C GLU A 677 -33.53 4.74 -45.53
N ALA A 678 -34.46 4.01 -44.90
CA ALA A 678 -34.23 3.36 -43.62
C ALA A 678 -33.16 2.25 -43.70
N GLU A 679 -33.19 1.43 -44.75
CA GLU A 679 -32.20 0.38 -45.00
C GLU A 679 -30.80 0.98 -45.29
N GLN A 680 -30.73 2.16 -45.93
CA GLN A 680 -29.46 2.88 -46.12
C GLN A 680 -28.89 3.41 -44.80
N ILE A 681 -29.70 4.05 -43.94
CA ILE A 681 -29.24 4.54 -42.63
C ILE A 681 -28.69 3.39 -41.78
N LEU A 682 -29.36 2.22 -41.78
CA LEU A 682 -28.85 1.04 -41.07
C LEU A 682 -27.51 0.54 -41.65
N ALA A 683 -27.35 0.56 -42.98
CA ALA A 683 -26.09 0.19 -43.64
C ALA A 683 -24.96 1.19 -43.33
N ASP A 684 -25.26 2.49 -43.24
CA ASP A 684 -24.27 3.53 -42.90
C ASP A 684 -23.79 3.38 -41.45
N VAL A 685 -24.70 3.12 -40.49
CA VAL A 685 -24.35 2.80 -39.10
C VAL A 685 -23.49 1.54 -39.01
N GLN A 686 -23.84 0.46 -39.71
CA GLN A 686 -23.05 -0.78 -39.75
C GLN A 686 -21.66 -0.60 -40.39
N GLY A 687 -21.54 0.32 -41.36
CA GLY A 687 -20.26 0.75 -41.91
C GLY A 687 -19.39 1.46 -40.88
N ILE A 688 -19.97 2.38 -40.11
CA ILE A 688 -19.29 3.10 -39.03
C ILE A 688 -18.88 2.15 -37.89
N GLU A 689 -19.74 1.22 -37.48
CA GLU A 689 -19.47 0.15 -36.52
C GLU A 689 -18.25 -0.68 -36.96
N SER A 690 -18.25 -1.19 -38.19
CA SER A 690 -17.14 -1.99 -38.72
C SER A 690 -15.83 -1.20 -38.85
N GLN A 691 -15.90 0.10 -39.17
CA GLN A 691 -14.71 0.93 -39.29
C GLN A 691 -14.15 1.35 -37.92
N PHE A 692 -15.03 1.70 -36.96
CA PHE A 692 -14.60 2.04 -35.60
C PHE A 692 -13.94 0.85 -34.93
N ASN A 693 -14.51 -0.35 -35.00
CA ASN A 693 -13.91 -1.56 -34.43
C ASN A 693 -12.53 -1.88 -35.04
N SER A 694 -12.33 -1.61 -36.34
CA SER A 694 -11.02 -1.75 -36.98
C SER A 694 -10.02 -0.69 -36.53
N ASN A 695 -10.45 0.55 -36.30
CA ASN A 695 -9.60 1.63 -35.79
C ASN A 695 -9.25 1.43 -34.31
N LEU A 696 -10.20 0.93 -33.51
CA LEU A 696 -10.04 0.62 -32.08
C LEU A 696 -9.02 -0.51 -31.87
N ALA A 697 -9.10 -1.59 -32.65
CA ALA A 697 -8.10 -2.66 -32.61
C ALA A 697 -6.69 -2.16 -32.98
N ALA A 698 -6.59 -1.28 -33.99
CA ALA A 698 -5.33 -0.65 -34.39
C ALA A 698 -4.82 0.40 -33.38
N PHE A 699 -5.69 0.97 -32.55
CA PHE A 699 -5.36 1.86 -31.44
C PHE A 699 -4.86 1.08 -30.22
N ARG A 700 -5.62 0.09 -29.71
CA ARG A 700 -5.24 -0.70 -28.53
C ARG A 700 -3.92 -1.46 -28.75
N ALA A 701 -3.60 -1.85 -29.98
CA ALA A 701 -2.32 -2.45 -30.35
C ALA A 701 -1.08 -1.54 -30.17
N LYS A 702 -1.26 -0.23 -29.87
CA LYS A 702 -0.15 0.71 -29.66
C LYS A 702 0.39 0.71 -28.23
N ASP A 703 -0.42 0.34 -27.23
CA ASP A 703 -0.14 0.50 -25.80
C ASP A 703 1.28 0.05 -25.39
N GLN A 704 1.59 -1.23 -25.61
CA GLN A 704 2.89 -1.82 -25.32
C GLN A 704 4.05 -1.09 -26.03
N SER A 705 3.85 -0.56 -27.24
CA SER A 705 4.88 0.20 -27.97
C SER A 705 5.11 1.59 -27.38
N ILE A 706 4.05 2.25 -26.88
CA ILE A 706 4.13 3.56 -26.23
C ILE A 706 4.84 3.42 -24.87
N ARG A 707 4.43 2.44 -24.06
CA ARG A 707 5.07 2.12 -22.77
C ARG A 707 6.54 1.72 -22.96
N ALA A 708 6.85 0.86 -23.95
CA ALA A 708 8.22 0.48 -24.27
C ALA A 708 9.09 1.67 -24.71
N LEU A 709 8.55 2.63 -25.48
CA LEU A 709 9.26 3.86 -25.84
C LEU A 709 9.59 4.70 -24.59
N ARG A 710 8.61 4.92 -23.70
CA ARG A 710 8.79 5.65 -22.42
C ARG A 710 9.89 5.00 -21.56
N THR A 711 9.89 3.68 -21.45
CA THR A 711 10.93 2.92 -20.72
C THR A 711 12.31 3.01 -21.38
N GLN A 712 12.40 2.93 -22.73
CA GLN A 712 13.66 3.11 -23.46
C GLN A 712 14.26 4.51 -23.26
N ILE A 713 13.41 5.55 -23.23
CA ILE A 713 13.85 6.92 -22.99
C ILE A 713 14.36 7.09 -21.55
N SER A 714 13.66 6.51 -20.55
CA SER A 714 14.12 6.52 -19.16
C SER A 714 15.50 5.88 -19.02
N ALA A 715 15.69 4.67 -19.56
CA ALA A 715 16.99 3.99 -19.54
C ALA A 715 18.10 4.80 -20.25
N GLY A 716 17.76 5.55 -21.32
CA GLY A 716 18.67 6.49 -21.97
C GLY A 716 19.05 7.68 -21.09
N PHE A 717 18.08 8.28 -20.39
CA PHE A 717 18.28 9.36 -19.42
C PHE A 717 19.16 8.91 -18.24
N ASP A 718 18.93 7.70 -17.73
CA ASP A 718 19.71 7.06 -16.67
C ASP A 718 21.16 6.80 -17.10
N VAL A 719 21.37 6.28 -18.31
CA VAL A 719 22.71 6.16 -18.91
C VAL A 719 23.38 7.52 -19.11
N ALA A 720 22.64 8.55 -19.51
CA ALA A 720 23.18 9.90 -19.66
C ALA A 720 23.58 10.52 -18.31
N ARG A 721 22.80 10.31 -17.24
CA ARG A 721 23.18 10.65 -15.86
C ARG A 721 24.47 9.93 -15.45
N GLY A 722 24.58 8.63 -15.72
CA GLY A 722 25.80 7.86 -15.49
C GLY A 722 27.02 8.46 -16.21
N LYS A 723 26.89 8.77 -17.51
CA LYS A 723 27.95 9.39 -18.33
C LYS A 723 28.33 10.78 -17.83
N GLU A 724 27.37 11.61 -17.43
CA GLU A 724 27.63 12.95 -16.89
C GLU A 724 28.35 12.86 -15.53
N GLY A 725 27.92 11.97 -14.63
CA GLY A 725 28.55 11.75 -13.33
C GLY A 725 30.00 11.25 -13.45
N THR A 726 30.26 10.26 -14.32
CA THR A 726 31.63 9.80 -14.58
C THR A 726 32.49 10.87 -15.26
N THR A 727 31.89 11.75 -16.06
CA THR A 727 32.59 12.93 -16.60
C THR A 727 32.94 13.92 -15.49
N LYS A 728 32.09 14.12 -14.47
CA LYS A 728 32.43 14.95 -13.30
C LYS A 728 33.57 14.34 -12.49
N LEU A 729 33.71 13.01 -12.41
CA LEU A 729 34.85 12.37 -11.75
C LEU A 729 36.20 12.78 -12.38
N THR A 730 36.29 13.01 -13.70
CA THR A 730 37.54 13.52 -14.33
C THR A 730 37.92 14.96 -13.93
N SER A 731 37.02 15.68 -13.25
CA SER A 731 37.30 16.98 -12.62
C SER A 731 37.60 16.88 -11.11
N ILE A 732 37.54 15.68 -10.54
CA ILE A 732 37.95 15.42 -9.15
C ILE A 732 39.44 15.07 -9.17
N GLY A 733 40.27 16.02 -8.78
CA GLY A 733 41.53 15.66 -8.14
C GLY A 733 41.18 14.98 -6.81
N PHE A 734 41.23 13.65 -6.75
CA PHE A 734 41.19 12.93 -5.48
C PHE A 734 42.24 13.50 -4.54
N VAL A 735 42.06 13.32 -3.23
CA VAL A 735 43.10 13.69 -2.26
C VAL A 735 44.38 12.99 -2.70
N THR A 736 45.35 13.78 -3.15
CA THR A 736 46.63 13.31 -3.67
C THR A 736 47.22 12.35 -2.67
N LYS A 737 47.83 11.25 -3.14
CA LYS A 737 48.48 10.29 -2.25
C LYS A 737 49.43 11.01 -1.29
N ASP A 738 50.35 11.81 -1.82
CA ASP A 738 51.23 12.73 -1.08
C ASP A 738 50.52 13.63 -0.04
N GLY A 739 49.27 14.02 -0.28
CA GLY A 739 48.47 14.88 0.60
C GLY A 739 47.73 14.12 1.70
N ALA A 740 47.19 12.93 1.39
CA ALA A 740 46.63 12.01 2.37
C ALA A 740 47.74 11.44 3.26
N ASP A 741 48.81 10.94 2.65
CA ASP A 741 50.04 10.49 3.29
C ASP A 741 50.62 11.61 4.17
N ALA A 742 50.62 12.88 3.74
CA ALA A 742 51.09 13.98 4.58
C ALA A 742 50.27 14.16 5.87
N VAL A 743 48.94 13.98 5.83
CA VAL A 743 48.07 14.06 7.02
C VAL A 743 48.24 12.82 7.90
N PHE A 744 48.26 11.62 7.31
CA PHE A 744 48.44 10.36 8.02
C PHE A 744 49.82 10.29 8.70
N ASN A 745 50.90 10.52 7.95
CA ASN A 745 52.26 10.55 8.46
C ASN A 745 52.48 11.67 9.49
N ALA A 746 51.72 12.79 9.42
CA ALA A 746 51.77 13.81 10.47
C ALA A 746 51.13 13.30 11.78
N GLY A 747 50.02 12.55 11.70
CA GLY A 747 49.43 11.87 12.85
C GLY A 747 50.35 10.79 13.43
N GLU A 748 50.96 9.96 12.58
CA GLU A 748 51.97 8.96 12.96
C GLU A 748 53.17 9.62 13.64
N VAL A 749 53.80 10.64 13.02
CA VAL A 749 54.94 11.35 13.60
C VAL A 749 54.58 12.05 14.92
N VAL A 750 53.35 12.57 15.08
CA VAL A 750 52.87 13.09 16.37
C VAL A 750 52.82 11.99 17.42
N TYR A 751 52.29 10.81 17.10
CA TYR A 751 52.26 9.65 17.99
C TYR A 751 53.68 9.13 18.31
N ASP A 752 54.55 9.05 17.32
CA ASP A 752 55.94 8.61 17.45
C ASP A 752 56.77 9.55 18.35
N VAL A 753 56.54 10.86 18.23
CA VAL A 753 57.09 11.88 19.12
C VAL A 753 56.55 11.75 20.54
N VAL A 754 55.25 11.48 20.71
CA VAL A 754 54.65 11.19 22.02
C VAL A 754 55.29 9.95 22.66
N ARG A 755 55.52 8.87 21.90
CA ARG A 755 56.20 7.66 22.37
C ARG A 755 57.65 7.92 22.77
N ASP A 756 58.42 8.64 21.95
CA ASP A 756 59.80 9.09 22.23
C ASP A 756 59.89 9.97 23.49
N ILE A 757 58.78 10.60 23.91
CA ILE A 757 58.68 11.37 25.16
C ILE A 757 58.33 10.48 26.37
N TRP A 758 57.44 9.51 26.21
CA TRP A 758 57.10 8.53 27.25
C TRP A 758 58.27 7.60 27.60
N GLU A 759 59.11 7.23 26.63
CA GLU A 759 60.28 6.36 26.86
C GLU A 759 61.40 6.99 27.72
N GLN A 760 61.33 8.29 28.04
CA GLN A 760 62.41 9.02 28.71
C GLN A 760 62.46 8.94 30.25
N ASP A 761 61.50 8.29 30.92
CA ASP A 761 61.44 8.17 32.41
C ASP A 761 61.59 9.55 33.11
N LEU A 762 60.75 10.51 32.70
CA LEU A 762 60.92 11.94 33.00
C LEU A 762 60.65 12.30 34.48
N GLY A 763 59.99 11.43 35.23
CA GLY A 763 59.72 11.59 36.66
C GLY A 763 58.67 12.67 37.00
N SER A 764 58.07 12.53 38.19
CA SER A 764 56.87 13.27 38.60
C SER A 764 57.02 14.80 38.58
N GLY A 765 56.15 15.47 37.84
CA GLY A 765 55.96 16.91 37.79
C GLY A 765 55.77 17.43 36.36
N PHE A 766 56.03 18.72 36.19
CA PHE A 766 55.99 19.38 34.88
C PHE A 766 57.39 19.42 34.25
N ASN A 767 57.52 18.80 33.08
CA ASN A 767 58.76 18.64 32.31
C ASN A 767 58.68 19.38 30.97
N THR A 768 59.81 19.80 30.42
CA THR A 768 59.89 20.45 29.09
C THR A 768 61.19 20.09 28.39
N GLY A 769 61.15 19.88 27.07
CA GLY A 769 62.34 19.50 26.31
C GLY A 769 62.16 19.47 24.78
N THR A 770 63.01 18.70 24.13
CA THR A 770 62.96 18.35 22.71
C THR A 770 63.02 16.83 22.57
N ALA A 771 62.22 16.26 21.67
CA ALA A 771 62.19 14.81 21.46
C ALA A 771 63.58 14.29 20.98
N PRO A 772 64.21 13.31 21.66
CA PRO A 772 65.57 12.84 21.35
C PRO A 772 65.78 12.33 19.92
N ASN A 773 64.82 11.57 19.39
CA ASN A 773 64.88 11.05 18.02
C ASN A 773 64.28 12.03 17.00
N TYR A 774 63.42 12.95 17.47
CA TYR A 774 62.71 13.93 16.67
C TYR A 774 63.04 15.40 17.06
N PRO A 775 64.31 15.86 16.98
CA PRO A 775 64.78 17.09 17.63
C PRO A 775 64.23 18.43 17.08
N ALA A 776 63.38 18.40 16.05
CA ALA A 776 62.60 19.56 15.60
C ALA A 776 61.31 19.77 16.42
N TRP A 777 60.87 18.77 17.18
CA TRP A 777 59.72 18.84 18.08
C TRP A 777 60.14 19.30 19.48
N THR A 778 59.47 20.33 19.97
CA THR A 778 59.53 20.79 21.36
C THR A 778 58.31 20.29 22.12
N TYR A 779 58.46 20.00 23.41
CA TYR A 779 57.37 19.49 24.25
C TYR A 779 57.28 20.16 25.62
N THR A 780 56.05 20.23 26.14
CA THR A 780 55.75 20.29 27.57
C THR A 780 55.03 19.00 27.96
N TYR A 781 55.25 18.52 29.19
CA TYR A 781 54.61 17.31 29.69
C TYR A 781 54.27 17.44 31.18
N ASP A 782 53.01 17.21 31.53
CA ASP A 782 52.51 17.11 32.90
C ASP A 782 52.26 15.62 33.23
N THR A 783 53.06 15.05 34.15
CA THR A 783 52.87 13.66 34.60
C THR A 783 51.63 13.47 35.46
N ASP A 784 51.20 14.51 36.18
CA ASP A 784 50.13 14.41 37.17
C ASP A 784 48.75 14.56 36.50
N GLY A 785 48.71 15.24 35.34
CA GLY A 785 47.57 15.34 34.44
C GLY A 785 47.63 14.45 33.19
N TYR A 786 48.65 13.60 33.05
CA TYR A 786 48.92 12.74 31.88
C TYR A 786 48.82 13.44 30.51
N ARG A 787 49.26 14.69 30.41
CA ARG A 787 49.02 15.57 29.26
C ARG A 787 50.30 16.16 28.68
N ILE A 788 50.50 15.98 27.38
CA ILE A 788 51.62 16.51 26.59
C ILE A 788 51.11 17.62 25.67
N GLU A 789 51.86 18.71 25.54
CA GLU A 789 51.69 19.71 24.48
C GLU A 789 52.94 19.70 23.60
N LEU A 790 52.76 19.56 22.28
CA LEU A 790 53.82 19.48 21.28
C LEU A 790 53.77 20.67 20.33
N SER A 791 54.94 21.16 19.94
CA SER A 791 55.07 22.10 18.84
C SER A 791 56.28 21.80 17.96
N ASN A 792 56.05 21.74 16.65
CA ASN A 792 57.05 21.70 15.59
C ASN A 792 56.93 22.99 14.78
N ALA A 793 58.07 23.62 14.47
CA ALA A 793 58.15 24.79 13.61
C ALA A 793 59.33 24.64 12.63
N GLN A 794 59.02 24.25 11.40
CA GLN A 794 59.96 24.07 10.29
C GLN A 794 59.57 24.95 9.11
N GLU A 795 60.49 25.18 8.16
CA GLU A 795 60.27 26.12 7.05
C GLU A 795 59.20 25.63 6.08
N GLY A 796 57.95 26.02 6.33
CA GLY A 796 56.77 25.59 5.59
C GLY A 796 55.96 24.46 6.23
N THR A 797 56.26 24.09 7.48
CA THR A 797 55.42 23.14 8.25
C THR A 797 55.44 23.53 9.73
N ASP A 798 54.28 23.98 10.22
CA ASP A 798 54.06 24.41 11.60
C ASP A 798 52.93 23.54 12.18
N ILE A 799 53.20 22.76 13.23
CA ILE A 799 52.23 21.84 13.85
C ILE A 799 52.17 22.10 15.35
N SER A 800 50.94 22.17 15.88
CA SER A 800 50.63 22.22 17.31
C SER A 800 49.74 21.04 17.66
N ALA A 801 50.19 20.16 18.53
CA ALA A 801 49.45 18.97 18.96
C ALA A 801 49.35 18.88 20.50
N VAL A 802 48.32 18.21 20.99
CA VAL A 802 48.10 17.92 22.41
C VAL A 802 47.67 16.47 22.54
N ALA A 803 48.28 15.73 23.46
CA ALA A 803 47.94 14.35 23.76
C ALA A 803 47.60 14.19 25.25
N GLN A 804 46.63 13.36 25.58
CA GLN A 804 46.24 13.02 26.96
C GLN A 804 45.88 11.54 27.06
N VAL A 805 46.17 10.92 28.21
CA VAL A 805 45.77 9.53 28.49
C VAL A 805 44.63 9.49 29.51
N ASN A 806 43.50 8.93 29.09
CA ASN A 806 42.32 8.77 29.92
C ASN A 806 42.22 7.32 30.41
N SER A 807 42.64 7.11 31.67
CA SER A 807 42.73 5.80 32.32
C SER A 807 41.37 5.28 32.78
N GLY A 808 41.09 3.99 32.55
CA GLY A 808 39.87 3.35 33.01
C GLY A 808 39.84 1.84 32.76
N ALA A 809 38.66 1.23 32.77
CA ALA A 809 38.50 -0.20 32.43
C ALA A 809 38.80 -0.51 30.95
N SER A 810 38.65 0.49 30.08
CA SER A 810 39.15 0.54 28.70
C SER A 810 39.85 1.90 28.57
N SER A 811 41.18 1.91 28.71
CA SER A 811 41.96 3.14 28.67
C SER A 811 42.07 3.65 27.24
N ARG A 812 42.28 4.96 27.08
CA ARG A 812 42.44 5.59 25.77
C ARG A 812 43.60 6.58 25.76
N ILE A 813 44.39 6.56 24.69
CA ILE A 813 45.23 7.69 24.31
C ILE A 813 44.39 8.57 23.39
N ILE A 814 44.31 9.87 23.67
CA ILE A 814 43.55 10.84 22.88
C ILE A 814 44.51 11.93 22.44
N LEU A 815 44.61 12.17 21.13
CA LEU A 815 45.43 13.20 20.51
C LEU A 815 44.54 14.18 19.75
N THR A 816 44.92 15.45 19.73
CA THR A 816 44.34 16.47 18.87
C THR A 816 45.45 17.37 18.31
N TRP A 817 45.33 17.81 17.07
CA TRP A 817 46.34 18.68 16.46
C TRP A 817 45.74 19.64 15.44
N SER A 818 46.53 20.64 15.09
CA SER A 818 46.28 21.57 14.00
C SER A 818 47.60 22.12 13.48
N GLY A 819 47.59 22.63 12.25
CA GLY A 819 48.79 23.18 11.64
C GLY A 819 48.70 23.29 10.14
N MET A 820 49.76 23.82 9.54
CA MET A 820 49.98 23.72 8.09
C MET A 820 51.05 22.67 7.82
N LEU A 821 50.70 21.70 6.97
CA LEU A 821 51.57 20.66 6.45
C LEU A 821 51.95 20.99 5.01
N LYS A 822 53.14 20.57 4.58
CA LYS A 822 53.59 20.73 3.20
C LYS A 822 54.10 19.42 2.62
N ALA A 823 53.43 18.94 1.57
CA ALA A 823 53.80 17.73 0.85
C ALA A 823 55.06 17.93 -0.01
N VAL A 824 55.65 16.82 -0.48
CA VAL A 824 56.94 16.81 -1.19
C VAL A 824 56.87 17.60 -2.51
N GLU A 825 55.76 17.49 -3.25
CA GLU A 825 55.53 18.28 -4.48
C GLU A 825 55.16 19.76 -4.22
N GLY A 826 55.03 20.16 -2.96
CA GLY A 826 54.85 21.56 -2.53
C GLY A 826 53.42 21.95 -2.15
N GLN A 827 52.46 21.04 -2.33
CA GLN A 827 51.07 21.17 -1.91
C GLN A 827 50.96 21.51 -0.42
N THR A 828 50.03 22.40 -0.04
CA THR A 828 49.84 22.83 1.36
C THR A 828 48.49 22.36 1.91
N VAL A 829 48.49 21.78 3.11
CA VAL A 829 47.29 21.28 3.80
C VAL A 829 47.16 21.98 5.16
N GLU A 830 46.01 22.58 5.46
CA GLU A 830 45.68 23.07 6.80
C GLU A 830 44.81 22.04 7.53
N VAL A 831 45.33 21.50 8.64
CA VAL A 831 44.57 20.67 9.59
C VAL A 831 44.00 21.60 10.66
N LYS A 832 42.68 21.58 10.85
CA LYS A 832 41.95 22.61 11.61
C LYS A 832 41.48 22.14 12.98
N SER A 833 41.26 23.12 13.86
CA SER A 833 40.61 23.01 15.17
C SER A 833 41.24 21.99 16.13
N PRO A 834 42.16 22.41 17.02
CA PRO A 834 42.58 21.59 18.15
C PRO A 834 41.66 21.82 19.36
N ASP A 835 40.73 20.90 19.64
CA ASP A 835 39.97 20.89 20.89
C ASP A 835 39.96 19.50 21.53
N LEU A 836 40.77 19.37 22.58
CA LEU A 836 40.93 18.12 23.31
C LEU A 836 39.63 17.68 24.00
N ALA A 837 38.79 18.62 24.46
CA ALA A 837 37.52 18.29 25.11
C ALA A 837 36.48 17.76 24.11
N GLU A 838 36.56 18.18 22.84
CA GLU A 838 35.74 17.61 21.77
C GLU A 838 36.24 16.21 21.39
N CYS A 839 37.56 16.01 21.28
CA CYS A 839 38.14 14.69 21.05
C CYS A 839 37.86 13.72 22.22
N GLU A 840 37.80 14.19 23.48
CA GLU A 840 37.33 13.39 24.63
C GLU A 840 35.87 12.97 24.49
N ARG A 841 34.99 13.87 24.04
CA ARG A 841 33.57 13.55 23.81
C ARG A 841 33.38 12.52 22.71
N TRP A 842 34.15 12.62 21.63
CA TRP A 842 34.14 11.69 20.51
C TRP A 842 34.70 10.32 20.91
N ALA A 843 35.85 10.27 21.57
CA ALA A 843 36.47 9.05 22.08
C ALA A 843 35.56 8.25 23.04
N LEU A 844 34.66 8.94 23.75
CA LEU A 844 33.67 8.34 24.65
C LEU A 844 32.34 7.95 23.96
N GLY A 845 32.21 8.16 22.64
CA GLY A 845 30.98 7.88 21.89
C GLY A 845 29.81 8.79 22.26
N THR A 846 30.09 10.04 22.69
CA THR A 846 29.06 11.02 23.09
C THR A 846 28.73 12.06 22.01
N ILE A 847 29.42 11.98 20.87
CA ILE A 847 29.17 12.65 19.59
C ILE A 847 29.68 11.75 18.47
N ASP A 848 29.01 11.77 17.31
CA ASP A 848 29.39 10.95 16.15
C ASP A 848 30.47 11.61 15.28
N THR A 849 30.64 12.93 15.40
CA THR A 849 31.55 13.73 14.57
C THR A 849 32.11 14.90 15.40
N PRO A 850 33.43 14.99 15.63
CA PRO A 850 34.03 16.09 16.38
C PRO A 850 34.20 17.34 15.51
N ASN A 851 34.10 18.53 16.13
CA ASN A 851 34.45 19.80 15.49
C ASN A 851 35.97 20.11 15.48
N ALA A 852 36.79 19.11 15.85
CA ALA A 852 38.23 19.16 16.01
C ALA A 852 38.91 18.01 15.26
N SER A 853 40.19 18.17 14.92
CA SER A 853 40.99 17.07 14.40
C SER A 853 41.54 16.22 15.55
N CYS A 854 41.27 14.92 15.51
CA CYS A 854 41.38 13.97 16.63
C CYS A 854 41.99 12.63 16.20
N SER A 855 42.73 11.98 17.09
CA SER A 855 43.01 10.54 17.04
C SER A 855 42.78 9.90 18.41
N VAL A 856 42.29 8.67 18.41
CA VAL A 856 42.00 7.89 19.60
C VAL A 856 42.61 6.50 19.42
N ILE A 857 43.40 6.04 20.38
CA ILE A 857 43.87 4.66 20.44
C ILE A 857 43.25 4.03 21.68
N SER A 858 42.42 3.01 21.47
CA SER A 858 41.78 2.23 22.53
C SER A 858 42.70 1.10 22.97
N ILE A 859 42.85 0.95 24.29
CA ILE A 859 43.81 0.04 24.92
C ILE A 859 43.08 -0.87 25.91
N ASP A 860 43.33 -2.17 25.78
CA ASP A 860 42.67 -3.22 26.56
C ASP A 860 43.33 -3.39 27.94
N GLY A 861 43.17 -2.38 28.77
CA GLY A 861 43.69 -2.36 30.13
C GLY A 861 43.43 -1.06 30.88
N ASN A 862 43.90 -1.03 32.13
CA ASN A 862 43.91 0.15 32.98
C ASN A 862 45.35 0.67 33.12
N ILE A 863 45.68 1.71 32.35
CA ILE A 863 46.96 2.43 32.45
C ILE A 863 47.01 3.11 33.82
N ALA A 864 47.97 2.73 34.68
CA ALA A 864 48.05 3.26 36.06
C ALA A 864 48.99 4.47 36.16
N THR A 865 50.01 4.49 35.31
CA THR A 865 50.99 5.55 35.01
C THR A 865 51.19 5.62 33.50
N ILE A 866 51.57 6.76 32.91
CA ILE A 866 51.68 6.87 31.44
C ILE A 866 52.73 5.88 30.90
N GLU A 867 53.74 5.59 31.71
CA GLU A 867 54.83 4.69 31.43
C GLU A 867 54.35 3.23 31.27
N ASP A 868 53.16 2.86 31.79
CA ASP A 868 52.55 1.55 31.55
C ASP A 868 51.91 1.42 30.16
N ALA A 869 51.62 2.54 29.46
CA ALA A 869 50.87 2.54 28.19
C ALA A 869 51.55 1.77 27.04
N LYS A 870 52.87 1.56 27.15
CA LYS A 870 53.68 0.75 26.22
C LYS A 870 53.59 -0.77 26.45
N ASP A 871 53.10 -1.19 27.62
CA ASP A 871 53.06 -2.59 28.08
C ASP A 871 51.66 -3.21 27.92
N PHE A 872 50.73 -2.53 27.23
CA PHE A 872 49.40 -2.99 26.87
C PHE A 872 49.21 -3.04 25.35
N GLU A 873 48.33 -3.93 24.90
CA GLU A 873 47.98 -4.11 23.49
C GLU A 873 46.83 -3.15 23.10
N ALA A 874 46.86 -2.62 21.87
CA ALA A 874 45.83 -1.72 21.35
C ALA A 874 44.75 -2.50 20.60
N SER A 875 43.47 -2.27 20.92
CA SER A 875 42.35 -3.03 20.34
C SER A 875 41.70 -2.37 19.13
N LYS A 876 41.80 -1.03 19.01
CA LYS A 876 41.29 -0.24 17.88
C LYS A 876 41.94 1.15 17.86
N ALA A 877 42.15 1.71 16.68
CA ALA A 877 42.53 3.11 16.50
C ALA A 877 41.54 3.84 15.59
N GLU A 878 41.26 5.11 15.90
CA GLU A 878 40.36 5.99 15.16
C GLU A 878 41.06 7.32 14.89
N THR A 879 40.85 7.91 13.72
CA THR A 879 41.26 9.28 13.43
C THR A 879 40.16 10.02 12.67
N PHE A 880 40.02 11.31 12.95
CA PHE A 880 39.10 12.21 12.27
C PHE A 880 39.79 13.55 12.08
N ASN A 881 39.90 14.02 10.85
CA ASN A 881 40.68 15.20 10.48
C ASN A 881 39.83 16.18 9.69
N ILE A 882 39.81 17.45 10.13
CA ILE A 882 39.18 18.55 9.40
C ILE A 882 40.27 19.21 8.56
N VAL A 883 40.19 19.08 7.23
CA VAL A 883 41.27 19.39 6.31
C VAL A 883 40.85 20.37 5.22
N GLU A 884 41.73 21.34 4.93
CA GLU A 884 41.65 22.18 3.72
C GLU A 884 42.97 22.10 2.95
N PHE A 885 42.91 21.66 1.69
CA PHE A 885 44.04 21.61 0.77
C PHE A 885 44.11 22.94 0.03
N ILE A 886 45.00 23.82 0.48
CA ILE A 886 45.04 25.26 0.16
C ILE A 886 45.68 25.55 -1.21
N ASP A 887 46.70 24.79 -1.60
CA ASP A 887 47.44 25.01 -2.84
C ASP A 887 47.60 23.68 -3.59
N GLY A 888 46.70 23.45 -4.55
CA GLY A 888 46.62 22.26 -5.41
C GLY A 888 45.59 22.50 -6.53
N GLN A 889 45.65 21.75 -7.64
CA GLN A 889 44.97 22.12 -8.89
C GLN A 889 43.44 22.26 -8.79
N TYR A 890 42.79 21.56 -7.85
CA TYR A 890 41.33 21.52 -7.70
C TYR A 890 40.82 22.11 -6.37
N GLY A 891 41.63 22.04 -5.31
CA GLY A 891 41.24 22.41 -3.94
C GLY A 891 40.29 21.39 -3.31
N PHE A 892 40.40 21.16 -2.00
CA PHE A 892 39.47 20.31 -1.25
C PHE A 892 39.26 20.89 0.16
N ASN A 893 38.02 20.92 0.63
CA ASN A 893 37.66 21.27 2.00
C ASN A 893 36.65 20.25 2.51
N GLY A 894 36.96 19.60 3.64
CA GLY A 894 36.15 18.49 4.15
C GLY A 894 36.79 17.75 5.32
N THR A 895 36.41 16.48 5.47
CA THR A 895 36.73 15.63 6.61
C THR A 895 37.27 14.27 6.15
N VAL A 896 38.38 13.84 6.75
CA VAL A 896 38.95 12.49 6.58
C VAL A 896 38.78 11.72 7.90
N PHE A 897 37.92 10.72 7.89
CA PHE A 897 37.82 9.71 8.95
C PHE A 897 38.59 8.45 8.55
N ALA A 898 39.24 7.80 9.51
CA ALA A 898 39.65 6.41 9.35
C ALA A 898 39.53 5.63 10.66
N GLU A 899 39.07 4.39 10.57
CA GLU A 899 39.06 3.39 11.63
C GLU A 899 40.01 2.24 11.27
N LEU A 900 40.89 1.87 12.19
CA LEU A 900 41.81 0.74 12.08
C LEU A 900 41.50 -0.30 13.17
N THR A 901 41.24 -1.53 12.73
CA THR A 901 41.01 -2.71 13.57
C THR A 901 41.88 -3.87 13.08
N SER A 902 41.92 -5.01 13.79
CA SER A 902 42.53 -6.22 13.23
C SER A 902 41.78 -7.49 13.63
N VAL A 903 41.99 -8.56 12.87
CA VAL A 903 41.42 -9.89 13.11
C VAL A 903 42.46 -10.99 12.96
N ASP A 904 42.23 -12.15 13.59
CA ASP A 904 43.00 -13.36 13.33
C ASP A 904 42.63 -13.97 11.96
N ALA A 905 43.41 -14.95 11.51
CA ALA A 905 43.15 -15.70 10.27
C ALA A 905 41.83 -16.53 10.26
N ASN A 906 40.98 -16.41 11.28
CA ASN A 906 39.63 -16.97 11.34
C ASN A 906 38.52 -15.89 11.40
N GLY A 907 38.89 -14.59 11.42
CA GLY A 907 37.96 -13.46 11.52
C GLY A 907 37.57 -13.04 12.95
N ASN A 908 38.25 -13.53 13.99
CA ASN A 908 38.03 -13.07 15.37
C ASN A 908 38.83 -11.78 15.63
N PRO A 909 38.33 -10.80 16.41
CA PRO A 909 39.11 -9.61 16.77
C PRO A 909 40.48 -9.94 17.37
N SER A 910 41.51 -9.24 16.90
CA SER A 910 42.90 -9.32 17.35
C SER A 910 43.39 -7.93 17.78
N PRO A 911 44.39 -7.81 18.67
CA PRO A 911 45.05 -6.53 18.91
C PRO A 911 45.85 -6.08 17.69
N LEU A 912 45.92 -4.77 17.48
CA LEU A 912 46.72 -4.12 16.44
C LEU A 912 48.23 -4.37 16.63
N PHE A 913 48.99 -4.32 15.54
CA PHE A 913 50.46 -4.37 15.55
C PHE A 913 51.07 -5.64 16.17
N VAL A 914 50.45 -6.81 15.98
CA VAL A 914 50.95 -8.13 16.40
C VAL A 914 51.19 -9.07 15.21
N ASP A 915 52.21 -9.94 15.33
CA ASP A 915 52.49 -11.00 14.35
C ASP A 915 51.24 -11.89 14.09
N ASP A 916 51.07 -12.38 12.85
CA ASP A 916 49.95 -13.23 12.39
C ASP A 916 48.53 -12.58 12.41
N ALA A 917 48.41 -11.25 12.57
CA ALA A 917 47.13 -10.52 12.48
C ALA A 917 46.86 -9.90 11.10
N ILE A 918 45.59 -9.79 10.72
CA ILE A 918 45.10 -9.10 9.52
C ILE A 918 44.55 -7.74 9.95
N GLU A 919 45.21 -6.65 9.55
CA GLU A 919 44.74 -5.29 9.87
C GLU A 919 43.76 -4.80 8.80
N VAL A 920 42.68 -4.14 9.23
CA VAL A 920 41.58 -3.67 8.38
C VAL A 920 41.35 -2.19 8.65
N ALA A 921 41.43 -1.37 7.61
CA ALA A 921 41.18 0.07 7.68
C ALA A 921 39.98 0.47 6.83
N ASP A 922 38.99 1.12 7.45
CA ASP A 922 37.88 1.80 6.79
C ASP A 922 38.21 3.30 6.76
N VAL A 923 38.42 3.86 5.55
CA VAL A 923 38.76 5.27 5.34
C VAL A 923 37.62 5.96 4.59
N ARG A 924 37.11 7.06 5.16
CA ARG A 924 35.99 7.82 4.62
C ARG A 924 36.36 9.29 4.46
N ILE A 925 36.33 9.78 3.22
CA ILE A 925 36.69 11.16 2.86
C ILE A 925 35.44 11.85 2.30
N ASN A 926 34.86 12.76 3.06
CA ASN A 926 33.67 13.52 2.67
C ASN A 926 34.03 15.00 2.55
N GLY A 927 33.62 15.68 1.48
CA GLY A 927 33.96 17.09 1.32
C GLY A 927 33.48 17.71 0.00
N THR A 928 34.02 18.90 -0.29
CA THR A 928 33.73 19.66 -1.52
C THR A 928 35.02 19.95 -2.28
N THR A 929 35.00 19.70 -3.60
CA THR A 929 36.01 20.15 -4.56
C THR A 929 35.32 20.76 -5.78
N GLN A 930 35.76 21.94 -6.24
CA GLN A 930 35.15 22.70 -7.36
C GLN A 930 33.59 22.73 -7.36
N ASP A 931 33.00 23.09 -6.22
CA ASP A 931 31.54 23.13 -5.97
C ASP A 931 30.80 21.76 -6.06
N LEU A 932 31.53 20.65 -6.26
CA LEU A 932 31.02 19.29 -6.24
C LEU A 932 31.19 18.68 -4.85
N VAL A 933 30.07 18.26 -4.23
CA VAL A 933 30.08 17.51 -2.96
C VAL A 933 30.26 16.02 -3.27
N MET A 934 31.21 15.39 -2.58
CA MET A 934 31.59 13.99 -2.79
C MET A 934 31.86 13.26 -1.48
N GLY A 935 31.61 11.96 -1.49
CA GLY A 935 32.14 10.97 -0.56
C GLY A 935 33.09 10.00 -1.27
N LEU A 936 34.10 9.52 -0.55
CA LEU A 936 34.95 8.40 -0.93
C LEU A 936 35.05 7.45 0.26
N GLU A 937 34.74 6.18 0.01
CA GLU A 937 34.81 5.08 0.98
C GLU A 937 35.84 4.06 0.46
N LEU A 938 36.85 3.78 1.28
CA LEU A 938 37.92 2.81 1.00
C LEU A 938 37.95 1.76 2.11
N ALA A 939 37.74 0.50 1.76
CA ALA A 939 38.02 -0.64 2.63
C ALA A 939 39.38 -1.22 2.26
N LEU A 940 40.37 -1.10 3.15
CA LEU A 940 41.74 -1.57 2.96
C LEU A 940 42.03 -2.76 3.88
N ARG A 941 42.84 -3.71 3.44
CA ARG A 941 43.38 -4.79 4.29
C ARG A 941 44.89 -4.88 4.14
N ASN A 942 45.53 -5.31 5.22
CA ASN A 942 46.96 -5.57 5.32
C ASN A 942 47.12 -6.99 5.88
N GLU A 943 47.50 -7.95 5.03
CA GLU A 943 47.83 -9.32 5.45
C GLU A 943 49.35 -9.52 5.32
N ASP A 944 49.95 -10.34 6.19
CA ASP A 944 51.41 -10.44 6.35
C ASP A 944 52.11 -11.03 5.10
N GLY A 945 52.44 -10.15 4.14
CA GLY A 945 52.98 -10.47 2.82
C GLY A 945 52.00 -10.39 1.64
N VAL A 946 50.77 -9.88 1.83
CA VAL A 946 49.79 -9.60 0.76
C VAL A 946 49.01 -8.31 1.06
N ASP A 947 49.26 -7.26 0.25
CA ASP A 947 48.57 -5.97 0.36
C ASP A 947 47.17 -6.02 -0.32
N GLU A 948 46.21 -6.75 0.24
CA GLU A 948 44.83 -6.81 -0.32
C GLU A 948 44.04 -5.50 -0.11
N LEU A 949 44.25 -4.53 -1.01
CA LEU A 949 43.34 -3.39 -1.18
C LEU A 949 41.92 -3.92 -1.48
N GLY A 950 40.91 -3.54 -0.70
CA GLY A 950 39.57 -4.15 -0.78
C GLY A 950 38.66 -3.51 -1.84
N MET A 951 37.87 -2.51 -1.42
CA MET A 951 36.88 -1.83 -2.27
C MET A 951 37.08 -0.32 -2.21
N ALA A 952 36.96 0.33 -3.37
CA ALA A 952 36.77 1.77 -3.48
C ALA A 952 35.35 2.08 -3.95
N LYS A 953 34.71 3.08 -3.34
CA LYS A 953 33.40 3.59 -3.71
C LYS A 953 33.41 5.11 -3.63
N VAL A 954 33.17 5.77 -4.78
CA VAL A 954 32.98 7.22 -4.85
C VAL A 954 31.49 7.51 -4.93
N THR A 955 30.96 8.35 -4.05
CA THR A 955 29.61 8.90 -4.15
C THR A 955 29.68 10.38 -4.52
N LEU A 956 28.71 10.83 -5.32
CA LEU A 956 28.49 12.26 -5.57
C LEU A 956 27.16 12.65 -4.94
N ASP A 957 27.21 13.06 -3.67
CA ASP A 957 26.05 13.10 -2.78
C ASP A 957 24.97 14.10 -3.23
N LEU A 958 25.36 15.12 -3.99
CA LEU A 958 24.45 16.09 -4.64
C LEU A 958 24.25 15.86 -6.15
N PHE A 959 24.80 14.77 -6.71
CA PHE A 959 24.57 14.38 -8.09
C PHE A 959 23.77 13.08 -8.19
N ASN A 960 22.46 13.20 -7.97
CA ASN A 960 21.47 12.27 -8.52
C ASN A 960 21.67 10.78 -8.12
N GLY A 961 22.17 10.55 -6.89
CA GLY A 961 22.41 9.21 -6.35
C GLY A 961 23.55 8.46 -7.02
N TYR A 962 24.45 9.15 -7.73
CA TYR A 962 25.55 8.54 -8.46
C TYR A 962 26.58 7.89 -7.53
N ALA A 963 26.98 6.66 -7.86
CA ALA A 963 28.12 5.98 -7.27
C ALA A 963 29.01 5.32 -8.34
N PHE A 964 30.32 5.30 -8.09
CA PHE A 964 31.33 4.64 -8.90
C PHE A 964 32.11 3.67 -8.01
N ASN A 965 31.89 2.38 -8.21
CA ASN A 965 32.45 1.31 -7.39
C ASN A 965 33.58 0.62 -8.16
N VAL A 966 34.72 0.36 -7.53
CA VAL A 966 35.83 -0.43 -8.07
C VAL A 966 36.33 -1.40 -7.00
N ASN A 967 36.47 -2.67 -7.39
CA ASN A 967 37.19 -3.65 -6.59
C ASN A 967 38.69 -3.43 -6.77
N LEU A 968 39.41 -3.22 -5.66
CA LEU A 968 40.85 -2.93 -5.65
C LEU A 968 41.73 -4.19 -5.48
N VAL A 969 41.14 -5.37 -5.25
CA VAL A 969 41.87 -6.59 -4.89
C VAL A 969 42.91 -6.96 -5.95
N ASP A 970 44.18 -6.85 -5.57
CA ASP A 970 45.32 -7.07 -6.47
C ASP A 970 45.40 -8.55 -6.91
N SER A 971 45.38 -8.73 -8.21
CA SER A 971 45.68 -9.97 -8.90
C SER A 971 46.36 -9.61 -10.22
N ASP A 972 46.96 -10.57 -10.94
CA ASP A 972 47.62 -10.33 -12.25
C ASP A 972 46.67 -9.87 -13.40
N ALA A 973 45.51 -9.28 -13.09
CA ALA A 973 44.45 -8.83 -14.00
C ALA A 973 43.98 -7.39 -13.66
N PRO A 974 43.42 -6.63 -14.63
CA PRO A 974 43.02 -5.24 -14.41
C PRO A 974 41.84 -5.10 -13.44
N LEU A 975 41.78 -3.99 -12.70
CA LEU A 975 40.68 -3.71 -11.77
C LEU A 975 39.33 -3.63 -12.48
N VAL A 976 38.27 -4.05 -11.80
CA VAL A 976 36.89 -4.12 -12.31
C VAL A 976 35.88 -3.48 -11.35
N GLY A 977 34.78 -3.00 -11.88
CA GLY A 977 33.78 -2.27 -11.09
C GLY A 977 32.50 -1.95 -11.85
N GLU A 978 31.76 -0.96 -11.37
CA GLU A 978 30.48 -0.55 -11.96
C GLU A 978 30.08 0.90 -11.63
N VAL A 979 29.24 1.46 -12.48
CA VAL A 979 28.59 2.77 -12.29
C VAL A 979 27.13 2.56 -11.94
N LEU A 980 26.72 3.11 -10.80
CA LEU A 980 25.36 3.05 -10.28
C LEU A 980 24.76 4.45 -10.21
N ILE A 981 23.42 4.54 -10.31
CA ILE A 981 22.66 5.73 -9.92
C ILE A 981 21.48 5.30 -9.03
N ASN A 982 21.16 6.07 -8.01
CA ASN A 982 20.07 5.74 -7.08
C ASN A 982 18.75 6.33 -7.58
N ASN A 983 17.73 5.48 -7.73
CA ASN A 983 16.38 5.84 -8.17
C ASN A 983 15.37 5.53 -7.06
N ASN A 984 15.35 6.38 -6.03
CA ASN A 984 14.38 6.48 -4.91
C ASN A 984 13.95 5.23 -4.11
N SER A 985 14.33 4.01 -4.50
CA SER A 985 14.09 2.76 -3.78
C SER A 985 15.20 1.71 -4.00
N SER A 986 16.00 1.81 -5.07
CA SER A 986 17.15 0.92 -5.29
C SER A 986 18.23 1.53 -6.22
N PRO A 987 19.50 1.11 -6.07
CA PRO A 987 20.59 1.51 -6.95
C PRO A 987 20.53 0.76 -8.29
N LEU A 988 20.36 1.50 -9.39
CA LEU A 988 20.34 0.99 -10.76
C LEU A 988 21.75 1.00 -11.35
N LYS A 989 22.19 -0.14 -11.89
CA LYS A 989 23.45 -0.26 -12.64
C LYS A 989 23.30 0.27 -14.07
N VAL A 990 24.16 1.22 -14.44
CA VAL A 990 24.16 1.86 -15.77
C VAL A 990 25.43 1.62 -16.58
N GLY A 991 26.49 1.04 -15.99
CA GLY A 991 27.67 0.58 -16.75
C GLY A 991 28.65 -0.27 -15.96
N ASP A 992 29.50 -1.01 -16.68
CA ASP A 992 30.63 -1.79 -16.16
C ASP A 992 31.93 -0.98 -16.27
N VAL A 993 32.76 -1.02 -15.23
CA VAL A 993 34.07 -0.34 -15.15
C VAL A 993 35.20 -1.35 -15.34
N LEU A 994 36.22 -0.98 -16.12
CA LEU A 994 37.45 -1.74 -16.33
C LEU A 994 38.65 -0.79 -16.38
N GLU A 995 39.72 -1.11 -15.64
CA GLU A 995 40.98 -0.38 -15.67
C GLU A 995 41.64 -0.39 -17.06
N ILE A 996 42.28 0.73 -17.41
CA ILE A 996 43.14 0.89 -18.59
C ILE A 996 44.46 1.59 -18.21
N THR A 997 45.47 1.54 -19.08
CA THR A 997 46.85 1.96 -18.79
C THR A 997 47.04 3.39 -18.26
N ASN A 998 46.04 4.26 -18.38
CA ASN A 998 45.93 5.50 -17.62
C ASN A 998 44.42 5.73 -17.40
N GLY A 999 43.89 5.39 -16.21
CA GLY A 999 42.47 5.58 -15.85
C GLY A 999 41.54 4.40 -16.15
N PHE A 1000 40.26 4.68 -16.44
CA PHE A 1000 39.21 3.66 -16.52
C PHE A 1000 38.38 3.75 -17.81
N ARG A 1001 38.04 2.60 -18.39
CA ARG A 1001 36.97 2.47 -19.38
C ARG A 1001 35.67 2.13 -18.66
N VAL A 1002 34.61 2.90 -18.94
CA VAL A 1002 33.24 2.49 -18.59
C VAL A 1002 32.52 2.05 -19.86
N THR A 1003 31.90 0.87 -19.82
CA THR A 1003 30.98 0.40 -20.86
C THR A 1003 29.56 0.48 -20.33
N TYR A 1004 28.79 1.43 -20.83
CA TYR A 1004 27.42 1.67 -20.40
C TYR A 1004 26.46 0.62 -20.99
N ILE A 1005 25.30 0.44 -20.36
CA ILE A 1005 24.30 -0.57 -20.78
C ILE A 1005 23.70 -0.31 -22.18
N ASP A 1006 23.91 0.88 -22.76
CA ASP A 1006 23.60 1.17 -24.17
C ASP A 1006 24.68 0.68 -25.16
N GLY A 1007 25.72 0.00 -24.66
CA GLY A 1007 26.82 -0.55 -25.44
C GLY A 1007 27.92 0.47 -25.79
N VAL A 1008 27.83 1.71 -25.31
CA VAL A 1008 28.87 2.72 -25.54
C VAL A 1008 29.98 2.58 -24.49
N SER A 1009 31.19 2.25 -24.95
CA SER A 1009 32.41 2.36 -24.13
C SER A 1009 33.02 3.76 -24.23
N ILE A 1010 33.38 4.35 -23.08
CA ILE A 1010 34.08 5.64 -22.96
C ILE A 1010 35.33 5.44 -22.10
N ASP A 1011 36.46 5.99 -22.56
CA ASP A 1011 37.74 5.95 -21.84
C ASP A 1011 37.93 7.26 -21.06
N TYR A 1012 37.95 7.18 -19.73
CA TYR A 1012 38.14 8.29 -18.81
C TYR A 1012 39.58 8.23 -18.25
N THR A 1013 40.47 9.04 -18.81
CA THR A 1013 41.92 8.93 -18.55
C THR A 1013 42.40 9.60 -17.27
N ASP A 1014 41.56 10.43 -16.66
CA ASP A 1014 41.95 11.38 -15.62
C ASP A 1014 41.33 11.01 -14.25
N ILE A 1015 41.06 9.70 -14.05
CA ILE A 1015 40.55 9.09 -12.80
C ILE A 1015 41.61 8.10 -12.31
N ASP A 1016 42.30 8.40 -11.21
CA ASP A 1016 43.30 7.53 -10.56
C ASP A 1016 43.04 7.52 -9.04
N PHE A 1017 43.02 6.32 -8.44
CA PHE A 1017 42.79 6.10 -7.01
C PHE A 1017 44.05 5.85 -6.19
N LEU A 1018 45.16 5.47 -6.83
CA LEU A 1018 46.37 4.98 -6.15
C LEU A 1018 47.61 5.83 -6.44
N GLY A 1019 47.53 6.76 -7.39
CA GLY A 1019 48.60 7.74 -7.65
C GLY A 1019 49.82 7.09 -8.28
N GLN A 1020 49.66 6.20 -9.25
CA GLN A 1020 50.78 5.69 -10.05
C GLN A 1020 51.21 6.76 -11.08
N SER A 1021 51.72 7.88 -10.57
CA SER A 1021 52.10 9.03 -11.39
C SER A 1021 53.15 8.64 -12.43
N THR A 1022 52.90 9.08 -13.66
CA THR A 1022 53.60 8.56 -14.84
C THR A 1022 55.10 8.85 -14.82
N ASN A 1023 55.92 7.80 -14.90
CA ASN A 1023 57.38 7.93 -14.99
C ASN A 1023 57.84 8.66 -16.29
N GLN A 1024 58.29 9.92 -16.17
CA GLN A 1024 59.30 10.56 -17.06
C GLN A 1024 60.20 11.56 -16.32
#